data_AF-A0A8H5CMY5-F1
#
_entry.id   AF-A0A8H5CMY5-F1
#
_cell.length_a   1.000
_cell.length_b   1.000
_cell.length_c   1.000
_cell.angle_alpha   90.00
_cell.angle_beta   90.00
_cell.angle_gamma   90.00
#
_symmetry.space_group_name_H-M   'P 1'
#
loop_
_entity.id
_entity.type
_entity.pdbx_description
1 polymer ?
#
loop_
_entity_poly.entity_id
_entity_poly.type
_entity_poly.pdbx_seq_one_letter_code
_entity_poly.pdbx_strand_id
1 'polypeptide(L)'
;MGVQFWVMLVIKNDSLNKIAHYGGGGIGGSGSEEAKKGRVVLGDDIQDVSYIRSCSDTTDTVREEALEFLKDRSSTVARPRNKKRKGEEGPLDTFFDRSLTAREEEEAEKLLLRGWVSSNHTFLSVGDPYFLKFLHFLHPSYSLPTPYVLRTCIFDSEAAQVKKEEMDELKGHMNMTLLIDGWEDLLKCSIYGTVASQVDQEPVVLALNDLTGKRASADGVYECALSSLNSMGLGDGRNFIAVTTDNPTTMISFRNKFERKFPWVITLPCFLHQLNTTIGEICLYPAMKTTISRSTRIVTFFNGSHYWGGQLKEEAARQGITRGFTKNCESRWYALVLHCCSVKGYRYPLVTICCRPDANEKENGFSCIKAEVIEIVQATTTFWKQLDQLIRVTKLLVDAIGNLESREANLADCMLEMIRCARFISEMKLEQGDDADFLDNAKTVLNKRFRRMNTPIHSLALFLHPLCQKLAISDEAGGRDLQFMISAALKLASKWKWSACDAKALVENIKDYNLCKAPFIGGMKDGKAYWESLSVASDQLPLKKLAITIFLIVPSSSDVKQLFSDLGGIQVPKQNNLNINTFEDLGKMRCNLRQHHHSELRAQGKSIRCKHGHMHTKTSPGINTAIVEEGSVTESDNWQGLLEVDEEQVEEEDVEASFDSLEKEIEVEKDIELKLELEEELATLDIVEGKLYDFSDFMSSKRWTRGWSLRASMTRLMF
;
A
#
# COMPACT_ATOMS: atom_id res chain seq x y z
N MET A 1 36.17 12.52 8.48
CA MET A 1 35.33 12.13 9.65
C MET A 1 33.97 12.84 9.72
N GLY A 2 33.60 13.74 8.79
CA GLY A 2 32.29 14.43 8.79
C GLY A 2 31.13 13.71 8.08
N VAL A 3 31.39 12.62 7.34
CA VAL A 3 30.36 11.91 6.55
C VAL A 3 29.63 10.83 7.36
N GLN A 4 30.18 10.40 8.50
CA GLN A 4 29.53 9.43 9.40
C GLN A 4 28.52 10.07 10.37
N PHE A 5 28.52 11.40 10.53
CA PHE A 5 27.63 12.09 11.48
C PHE A 5 26.23 12.36 10.87
N TRP A 6 26.13 12.50 9.55
CA TRP A 6 24.86 12.76 8.86
C TRP A 6 23.91 11.55 8.88
N VAL A 7 24.46 10.33 8.81
CA VAL A 7 23.67 9.08 8.85
C VAL A 7 23.12 8.80 10.26
N MET A 8 23.74 9.31 11.33
CA MET A 8 23.25 9.10 12.69
C MET A 8 22.14 10.08 13.12
N LEU A 9 22.03 11.26 12.51
CA LEU A 9 21.01 12.25 12.91
C LEU A 9 19.63 11.93 12.31
N VAL A 10 19.58 11.36 11.10
CA VAL A 10 18.33 10.95 10.43
C VAL A 10 17.67 9.75 11.14
N ILE A 11 18.46 8.87 11.76
CA ILE A 11 17.94 7.67 12.45
C ILE A 11 17.39 7.98 13.86
N LYS A 12 17.74 9.12 14.47
CA LYS A 12 17.32 9.45 15.84
C LYS A 12 16.04 10.29 15.94
N ASN A 13 15.55 10.86 14.85
CA ASN A 13 14.41 11.79 14.90
C ASN A 13 13.04 11.08 15.00
N ASP A 14 12.94 9.81 14.61
CA ASP A 14 11.74 8.98 14.82
C ASP A 14 11.43 8.72 16.30
N SER A 15 12.41 8.91 17.19
CA SER A 15 12.25 8.65 18.63
C SER A 15 11.72 9.86 19.42
N LEU A 16 11.73 11.08 18.85
CA LEU A 16 11.44 12.31 19.60
C LEU A 16 10.02 12.83 19.42
N ASN A 17 9.25 12.36 18.42
CA ASN A 17 7.84 12.72 18.27
C ASN A 17 6.91 12.07 19.32
N LYS A 18 7.43 11.25 20.24
CA LYS A 18 6.64 10.54 21.28
C LYS A 18 6.66 11.19 22.68
N ILE A 19 7.24 12.38 22.89
CA ILE A 19 7.37 13.00 24.23
C ILE A 19 6.86 14.46 24.28
N ALA A 20 5.76 14.76 23.59
CA ALA A 20 5.14 16.09 23.66
C ALA A 20 3.64 16.04 23.96
N HIS A 21 3.24 15.24 24.95
CA HIS A 21 1.96 15.38 25.62
C HIS A 21 2.17 15.17 27.11
N TYR A 22 2.40 16.24 27.87
CA TYR A 22 2.03 16.39 29.29
C TYR A 22 2.41 17.81 29.73
N GLY A 23 1.41 18.67 29.93
CA GLY A 23 1.62 20.00 30.50
C GLY A 23 0.51 20.99 30.14
N GLY A 24 -0.64 20.88 30.79
CA GLY A 24 -1.75 21.81 30.61
C GLY A 24 -2.68 21.86 31.82
N GLY A 25 -2.14 22.29 32.97
CA GLY A 25 -2.95 22.68 34.12
C GLY A 25 -3.52 24.08 33.91
N GLY A 26 -4.86 24.20 33.96
CA GLY A 26 -5.57 25.45 33.78
C GLY A 26 -5.47 26.38 34.99
N ILE A 27 -5.29 27.67 34.72
CA ILE A 27 -5.71 28.78 35.59
C ILE A 27 -6.29 29.86 34.66
N GLY A 28 -7.50 30.31 34.98
CA GLY A 28 -8.28 31.24 34.18
C GLY A 28 -8.07 32.71 34.52
N GLY A 29 -8.66 33.55 33.65
CA GLY A 29 -9.38 34.77 34.02
C GLY A 29 -8.62 36.09 33.99
N SER A 30 -8.87 36.88 32.92
CA SER A 30 -9.52 38.22 32.94
C SER A 30 -8.80 39.29 32.08
N GLY A 31 -9.60 40.04 31.30
CA GLY A 31 -9.41 41.49 31.14
C GLY A 31 -9.22 42.09 29.74
N SER A 32 -10.32 42.68 29.25
CA SER A 32 -10.44 43.96 28.51
C SER A 32 -10.36 44.01 26.97
N GLU A 33 -11.46 44.53 26.41
CA GLU A 33 -11.67 45.07 25.07
C GLU A 33 -10.86 46.33 24.81
N GLU A 34 -10.35 46.49 23.58
CA GLU A 34 -10.26 47.82 22.93
C GLU A 34 -10.31 47.68 21.40
N ALA A 35 -11.34 48.27 20.80
CA ALA A 35 -11.52 48.38 19.36
C ALA A 35 -10.72 49.56 18.79
N LYS A 36 -10.05 49.39 17.63
CA LYS A 36 -9.89 50.45 16.60
C LYS A 36 -9.22 49.99 15.30
N LYS A 37 -9.90 50.34 14.20
CA LYS A 37 -9.44 50.62 12.82
C LYS A 37 -8.91 49.45 11.99
N GLY A 38 -9.80 48.97 11.10
CA GLY A 38 -9.47 48.08 10.01
C GLY A 38 -8.48 48.70 9.02
N ARG A 39 -7.43 47.94 8.70
CA ARG A 39 -6.50 48.17 7.60
C ARG A 39 -6.97 47.29 6.44
N VAL A 40 -7.30 47.92 5.31
CA VAL A 40 -7.57 47.20 4.05
C VAL A 40 -6.23 46.61 3.60
N VAL A 41 -6.16 45.28 3.48
CA VAL A 41 -5.02 44.55 2.91
C VAL A 41 -5.28 44.46 1.41
N LEU A 42 -4.51 45.21 0.62
CA LEU A 42 -4.44 45.05 -0.84
C LEU A 42 -3.57 43.82 -1.14
N GLY A 43 -4.07 42.91 -1.97
CA GLY A 43 -3.36 41.71 -2.42
C GLY A 43 -2.25 42.01 -3.44
N ASP A 44 -1.23 41.16 -3.44
CA ASP A 44 0.02 41.28 -4.21
C ASP A 44 -0.12 40.92 -5.71
N ASP A 45 -0.92 41.66 -6.48
CA ASP A 45 -0.99 41.48 -7.94
C ASP A 45 -0.96 42.82 -8.71
N ILE A 46 0.16 43.54 -8.71
CA ILE A 46 0.39 44.65 -9.68
C ILE A 46 1.89 44.76 -10.03
N GLN A 47 2.29 44.32 -11.23
CA GLN A 47 3.67 44.41 -11.72
C GLN A 47 3.93 45.53 -12.77
N ASP A 48 2.98 46.42 -13.07
CA ASP A 48 3.17 47.41 -14.16
C ASP A 48 2.81 48.86 -13.79
N VAL A 49 3.80 49.76 -13.86
CA VAL A 49 3.71 51.21 -13.56
C VAL A 49 2.83 51.95 -14.58
N SER A 50 2.68 51.40 -15.79
CA SER A 50 1.86 52.00 -16.84
C SER A 50 0.36 51.92 -16.54
N TYR A 51 -0.08 50.85 -15.88
CA TYR A 51 -1.48 50.56 -15.55
C TYR A 51 -2.04 51.48 -14.45
N ILE A 52 -1.22 51.81 -13.44
CA ILE A 52 -1.60 52.70 -12.33
C ILE A 52 -1.87 54.14 -12.81
N ARG A 53 -1.26 54.59 -13.92
CA ARG A 53 -1.48 55.93 -14.47
C ARG A 53 -2.76 56.08 -15.30
N SER A 54 -3.34 54.99 -15.79
CA SER A 54 -4.52 55.03 -16.69
C SER A 54 -5.85 54.73 -16.00
N CYS A 55 -5.86 54.29 -14.74
CA CYS A 55 -7.08 53.94 -14.02
C CYS A 55 -7.85 55.20 -13.55
N SER A 56 -9.11 55.37 -13.97
CA SER A 56 -9.96 56.52 -13.62
C SER A 56 -10.58 56.45 -12.22
N ASP A 57 -10.56 55.27 -11.59
CA ASP A 57 -11.39 54.94 -10.42
C ASP A 57 -10.60 54.88 -9.10
N THR A 58 -9.38 55.44 -9.08
CA THR A 58 -8.53 55.50 -7.88
C THR A 58 -8.41 56.94 -7.37
N THR A 59 -8.53 57.13 -6.06
CA THR A 59 -8.38 58.46 -5.45
C THR A 59 -6.92 58.92 -5.51
N ASP A 60 -6.68 60.21 -5.72
CA ASP A 60 -5.35 60.77 -5.93
C ASP A 60 -4.36 60.45 -4.78
N THR A 61 -4.86 60.34 -3.54
CA THR A 61 -4.06 59.95 -2.36
C THR A 61 -3.51 58.53 -2.44
N VAL A 62 -4.30 57.57 -2.93
CA VAL A 62 -3.87 56.16 -3.05
C VAL A 62 -2.90 56.01 -4.23
N ARG A 63 -3.09 56.81 -5.28
CA ARG A 63 -2.17 56.86 -6.43
C ARG A 63 -0.81 57.43 -6.02
N GLU A 64 -0.77 58.46 -5.19
CA GLU A 64 0.49 59.02 -4.67
C GLU A 64 1.21 58.06 -3.72
N GLU A 65 0.49 57.40 -2.79
CA GLU A 65 1.09 56.40 -1.89
C GLU A 65 1.68 55.20 -2.66
N ALA A 66 0.99 54.73 -3.71
CA ALA A 66 1.49 53.64 -4.56
C ALA A 66 2.73 54.06 -5.38
N LEU A 67 2.77 55.30 -5.86
CA LEU A 67 3.94 55.85 -6.58
C LEU A 67 5.12 56.09 -5.64
N GLU A 68 4.87 56.45 -4.39
CA GLU A 68 5.89 56.61 -3.35
C GLU A 68 6.48 55.26 -2.91
N PHE A 69 5.64 54.23 -2.75
CA PHE A 69 6.06 52.86 -2.51
C PHE A 69 6.93 52.28 -3.64
N LEU A 70 6.61 52.60 -4.91
CA LEU A 70 7.41 52.20 -6.07
C LEU A 70 8.74 52.98 -6.19
N LYS A 71 8.76 54.25 -5.76
CA LYS A 71 10.01 55.03 -5.67
C LYS A 71 10.94 54.46 -4.60
N ASP A 72 10.39 54.02 -3.47
CA ASP A 72 11.18 53.48 -2.36
C ASP A 72 11.85 52.14 -2.71
N ARG A 73 11.19 51.33 -3.55
CA ARG A 73 11.80 50.13 -4.17
C ARG A 73 13.01 50.43 -5.06
N SER A 74 13.10 51.64 -5.64
CA SER A 74 14.28 52.05 -6.42
C SER A 74 15.44 52.53 -5.54
N SER A 75 15.16 52.95 -4.29
CA SER A 75 16.13 53.51 -3.36
C SER A 75 16.62 52.56 -2.27
N THR A 76 16.02 51.39 -2.08
CA THR A 76 16.48 50.42 -1.06
C THR A 76 16.74 49.01 -1.60
N VAL A 77 17.69 48.88 -2.54
CA VAL A 77 18.72 47.81 -2.55
C VAL A 77 19.97 48.34 -3.26
N ALA A 78 20.68 49.28 -2.64
CA ALA A 78 22.08 49.47 -2.98
C ALA A 78 22.87 48.28 -2.39
N ARG A 79 22.97 47.18 -3.15
CA ARG A 79 23.97 46.13 -2.87
C ARG A 79 25.34 46.82 -2.77
N PRO A 80 26.17 46.57 -1.73
CA PRO A 80 27.55 47.02 -1.78
C PRO A 80 28.19 46.40 -3.02
N ARG A 81 28.57 47.25 -3.96
CA ARG A 81 29.23 46.86 -5.20
C ARG A 81 30.61 46.34 -4.81
N ASN A 82 30.75 45.03 -4.59
CA ASN A 82 32.06 44.43 -4.46
C ASN A 82 32.84 44.77 -5.73
N LYS A 83 33.88 45.59 -5.58
CA LYS A 83 34.84 45.87 -6.66
C LYS A 83 35.30 44.52 -7.19
N LYS A 84 35.08 44.25 -8.49
CA LYS A 84 35.77 43.17 -9.19
C LYS A 84 37.27 43.36 -8.98
N ARG A 85 37.86 42.60 -8.04
CA ARG A 85 39.29 42.35 -8.06
C ARG A 85 39.51 41.40 -9.23
N LYS A 86 40.15 41.89 -10.30
CA LYS A 86 40.87 41.03 -11.24
C LYS A 86 42.03 40.43 -10.43
N GLY A 87 41.80 39.26 -9.85
CA GLY A 87 42.82 38.36 -9.34
C GLY A 87 42.72 37.08 -10.15
N GLU A 88 43.86 36.60 -10.64
CA GLU A 88 43.97 35.28 -11.26
C GLU A 88 43.43 34.24 -10.27
N GLU A 89 42.41 33.47 -10.67
CA GLU A 89 41.78 32.44 -9.84
C GLU A 89 42.83 31.36 -9.52
N GLY A 90 43.26 31.33 -8.26
CA GLY A 90 44.20 30.33 -7.77
C GLY A 90 43.46 29.04 -7.36
N PRO A 91 44.15 27.89 -7.31
CA PRO A 91 43.55 26.60 -6.93
C PRO A 91 42.98 26.52 -5.49
N LEU A 92 43.18 27.57 -4.68
CA LEU A 92 42.77 27.67 -3.27
C LEU A 92 41.52 28.54 -3.07
N ASP A 93 41.09 29.33 -4.07
CA ASP A 93 39.88 30.17 -3.97
C ASP A 93 38.59 29.34 -3.98
N THR A 94 38.65 28.09 -4.43
CA THR A 94 37.61 27.07 -4.29
C THR A 94 37.39 26.62 -2.83
N PHE A 95 38.28 26.96 -1.91
CA PHE A 95 38.16 26.63 -0.47
C PHE A 95 37.59 27.77 0.39
N PHE A 96 37.33 28.94 -0.19
CA PHE A 96 36.67 30.06 0.51
C PHE A 96 35.18 30.09 0.18
N ASP A 97 34.35 30.41 1.18
CA ASP A 97 32.91 30.63 1.02
C ASP A 97 32.67 31.67 -0.09
N ARG A 98 32.14 31.21 -1.22
CA ARG A 98 31.81 32.04 -2.39
C ARG A 98 30.30 32.02 -2.58
N SER A 99 29.76 33.11 -3.12
CA SER A 99 28.36 33.10 -3.57
C SER A 99 28.17 31.99 -4.61
N LEU A 100 27.05 31.27 -4.48
CA LEU A 100 26.62 30.31 -5.48
C LEU A 100 26.30 31.05 -6.78
N THR A 101 26.54 30.38 -7.91
CA THR A 101 26.02 30.85 -9.20
C THR A 101 24.51 30.63 -9.24
N ALA A 102 23.78 31.37 -10.08
CA ALA A 102 22.32 31.21 -10.20
C ALA A 102 21.90 29.75 -10.47
N ARG A 103 22.70 29.00 -11.25
CA ARG A 103 22.45 27.58 -11.53
C ARG A 103 22.70 26.70 -10.30
N GLU A 104 23.70 27.01 -9.48
CA GLU A 104 23.97 26.28 -8.24
C GLU A 104 22.92 26.60 -7.16
N GLU A 105 22.42 27.84 -7.11
CA GLU A 105 21.30 28.23 -6.26
C GLU A 105 20.03 27.45 -6.65
N GLU A 106 19.68 27.43 -7.94
CA GLU A 106 18.53 26.69 -8.46
C GLU A 106 18.61 25.18 -8.13
N GLU A 107 19.79 24.56 -8.31
CA GLU A 107 19.99 23.16 -7.97
C GLU A 107 19.91 22.92 -6.45
N ALA A 108 20.48 23.81 -5.63
CA ALA A 108 20.41 23.71 -4.18
C ALA A 108 18.96 23.85 -3.66
N GLU A 109 18.19 24.78 -4.23
CA GLU A 109 16.77 24.97 -3.93
C GLU A 109 15.93 23.74 -4.31
N LYS A 110 16.20 23.15 -5.48
CA LYS A 110 15.55 21.91 -5.92
C LYS A 110 15.89 20.74 -5.00
N LEU A 111 17.15 20.57 -4.61
CA LEU A 111 17.56 19.53 -3.66
C LEU A 111 16.94 19.74 -2.27
N LEU A 112 16.86 20.99 -1.80
CA LEU A 112 16.16 21.34 -0.56
C LEU A 112 14.70 20.93 -0.63
N LEU A 113 13.97 21.32 -1.69
CA LEU A 113 12.57 20.96 -1.86
C LEU A 113 12.38 19.44 -1.86
N ARG A 114 13.16 18.72 -2.67
CA ARG A 114 13.07 17.25 -2.77
C ARG A 114 13.35 16.57 -1.42
N GLY A 115 14.34 17.07 -0.67
CA GLY A 115 14.61 16.61 0.69
C GLY A 115 13.46 16.85 1.66
N TRP A 116 12.77 17.98 1.53
CA TRP A 116 11.62 18.32 2.38
C TRP A 116 10.41 17.45 2.08
N VAL A 117 10.08 17.29 0.79
CA VAL A 117 8.94 16.47 0.34
C VAL A 117 9.17 14.99 0.64
N SER A 118 10.36 14.45 0.38
CA SER A 118 10.67 13.04 0.69
C SER A 118 10.67 12.74 2.19
N SER A 119 10.95 13.74 3.04
CA SER A 119 11.01 13.58 4.50
C SER A 119 9.75 14.05 5.24
N ASN A 120 8.67 14.44 4.52
CA ASN A 120 7.44 14.99 5.10
C ASN A 120 7.67 16.22 6.02
N HIS A 121 8.68 17.03 5.72
CA HIS A 121 8.94 18.26 6.45
C HIS A 121 7.99 19.38 6.01
N THR A 122 7.48 20.14 6.98
CA THR A 122 6.62 21.30 6.73
C THR A 122 7.42 22.39 6.03
N PHE A 123 6.85 23.04 5.00
CA PHE A 123 7.51 24.16 4.30
C PHE A 123 7.89 25.32 5.23
N LEU A 124 7.15 25.51 6.35
CA LEU A 124 7.47 26.53 7.34
C LEU A 124 8.81 26.27 8.05
N SER A 125 9.23 25.01 8.16
CA SER A 125 10.46 24.63 8.85
C SER A 125 11.74 25.13 8.17
N VAL A 126 11.68 25.50 6.88
CA VAL A 126 12.82 26.16 6.21
C VAL A 126 13.14 27.52 6.82
N GLY A 127 12.14 28.18 7.42
CA GLY A 127 12.33 29.43 8.16
C GLY A 127 12.77 29.25 9.61
N ASP A 128 13.03 28.02 10.08
CA ASP A 128 13.44 27.80 11.47
C ASP A 128 14.77 28.51 11.80
N PRO A 129 14.86 29.28 12.91
CA PRO A 129 16.07 30.02 13.24
C PRO A 129 17.31 29.15 13.46
N TYR A 130 17.18 27.91 13.94
CA TYR A 130 18.31 27.01 14.15
C TYR A 130 18.74 26.32 12.87
N PHE A 131 17.80 25.97 11.99
CA PHE A 131 18.11 25.50 10.65
C PHE A 131 18.85 26.56 9.84
N LEU A 132 18.38 27.82 9.87
CA LEU A 132 19.07 28.96 9.25
C LEU A 132 20.49 29.13 9.81
N LYS A 133 20.66 29.07 11.14
CA LYS A 133 21.99 29.14 11.76
C LYS A 133 22.90 27.98 11.35
N PHE A 134 22.37 26.76 11.26
CA PHE A 134 23.12 25.58 10.82
C PHE A 134 23.58 25.74 9.37
N LEU A 135 22.70 26.19 8.48
CA LEU A 135 23.07 26.44 7.08
C LEU A 135 24.05 27.60 6.93
N HIS A 136 23.86 28.72 7.64
CA HIS A 136 24.83 29.81 7.64
C HIS A 136 26.18 29.40 8.25
N PHE A 137 26.21 28.42 9.16
CA PHE A 137 27.46 27.84 9.65
C PHE A 137 28.17 27.02 8.56
N LEU A 138 27.41 26.27 7.74
CA LEU A 138 27.96 25.48 6.64
C LEU A 138 28.36 26.34 5.43
N HIS A 139 27.55 27.34 5.08
CA HIS A 139 27.72 28.19 3.91
C HIS A 139 27.15 29.59 4.16
N PRO A 140 27.92 30.48 4.82
CA PRO A 140 27.45 31.81 5.22
C PRO A 140 26.87 32.66 4.09
N SER A 141 27.42 32.53 2.87
CA SER A 141 27.01 33.30 1.70
C SER A 141 25.71 32.82 1.04
N TYR A 142 25.16 31.68 1.44
CA TYR A 142 23.90 31.17 0.88
C TYR A 142 22.70 31.74 1.63
N SER A 143 21.70 32.21 0.87
CA SER A 143 20.42 32.68 1.41
C SER A 143 19.34 31.70 1.01
N LEU A 144 18.64 31.14 1.99
CA LEU A 144 17.55 30.21 1.73
C LEU A 144 16.35 30.89 1.07
N PRO A 145 15.58 30.16 0.24
CA PRO A 145 14.28 30.61 -0.18
C PRO A 145 13.37 30.77 1.03
N THR A 146 12.53 31.80 1.01
CA THR A 146 11.50 31.95 2.04
C THR A 146 10.50 30.78 1.97
N PRO A 147 9.82 30.43 3.08
CA PRO A 147 8.76 29.40 3.04
C PRO A 147 7.69 29.66 1.98
N TYR A 148 7.40 30.93 1.70
CA TYR A 148 6.48 31.33 0.64
C TYR A 148 7.03 30.96 -0.75
N VAL A 149 8.24 31.41 -1.07
CA VAL A 149 8.90 31.11 -2.36
C VAL A 149 9.04 29.61 -2.60
N LEU A 150 9.40 28.85 -1.54
CA LEU A 150 9.48 27.41 -1.62
C LEU A 150 8.14 26.76 -1.98
N ARG A 151 7.04 27.22 -1.36
CA ARG A 151 5.69 26.67 -1.56
C ARG A 151 5.04 27.08 -2.88
N THR A 152 5.29 28.29 -3.40
CA THR A 152 4.53 28.84 -4.54
C THR A 152 5.33 28.98 -5.83
N CYS A 153 6.66 28.98 -5.77
CA CYS A 153 7.49 29.12 -6.97
C CYS A 153 8.26 27.83 -7.23
N ILE A 154 9.07 27.41 -6.26
CA ILE A 154 9.94 26.25 -6.42
C ILE A 154 9.11 24.96 -6.48
N PHE A 155 8.13 24.81 -5.57
CA PHE A 155 7.22 23.67 -5.57
C PHE A 155 6.39 23.56 -6.85
N ASP A 156 5.71 24.64 -7.26
CA ASP A 156 4.88 24.64 -8.48
C ASP A 156 5.70 24.32 -9.74
N SER A 157 6.91 24.87 -9.84
CA SER A 157 7.84 24.57 -10.94
C SER A 157 8.27 23.11 -10.94
N GLU A 158 8.64 22.56 -9.78
CA GLU A 158 9.05 21.16 -9.68
C GLU A 158 7.87 20.21 -9.92
N ALA A 159 6.67 20.52 -9.43
CA ALA A 159 5.45 19.74 -9.66
C ALA A 159 5.09 19.70 -11.15
N ALA A 160 5.19 20.83 -11.86
CA ALA A 160 5.00 20.88 -13.31
C ALA A 160 6.04 20.03 -14.06
N GLN A 161 7.30 20.04 -13.60
CA GLN A 161 8.37 19.25 -14.19
C GLN A 161 8.15 17.74 -13.96
N VAL A 162 7.78 17.33 -12.74
CA VAL A 162 7.42 15.95 -12.40
C VAL A 162 6.25 15.47 -13.26
N LYS A 163 5.19 16.26 -13.36
CA LYS A 163 4.03 15.92 -14.20
C LYS A 163 4.42 15.70 -15.65
N LYS A 164 5.28 16.57 -16.20
CA LYS A 164 5.77 16.43 -17.58
C LYS A 164 6.59 15.14 -17.76
N GLU A 165 7.48 14.85 -16.81
CA GLU A 165 8.29 13.64 -16.81
C GLU A 165 7.43 12.37 -16.76
N GLU A 166 6.47 12.30 -15.84
CA GLU A 166 5.51 11.20 -15.73
C GLU A 166 4.67 11.04 -17.01
N MET A 167 4.20 12.14 -17.61
CA MET A 167 3.47 12.10 -18.89
C MET A 167 4.34 11.56 -20.03
N ASP A 168 5.62 11.93 -20.08
CA ASP A 168 6.54 11.45 -21.11
C ASP A 168 6.88 9.96 -20.93
N GLU A 169 7.04 9.52 -19.68
CA GLU A 169 7.21 8.10 -19.32
C GLU A 169 5.99 7.26 -19.72
N LEU A 170 4.78 7.72 -19.38
CA LEU A 170 3.54 6.98 -19.62
C LEU A 170 3.22 6.79 -21.12
N LYS A 171 3.68 7.68 -22.02
CA LYS A 171 3.45 7.54 -23.48
C LYS A 171 4.01 6.22 -24.04
N GLY A 172 5.12 5.73 -23.50
CA GLY A 172 5.78 4.50 -23.95
C GLY A 172 5.32 3.24 -23.21
N HIS A 173 4.62 3.39 -22.09
CA HIS A 173 4.23 2.28 -21.22
C HIS A 173 2.88 1.68 -21.61
N MET A 174 2.86 0.37 -21.82
CA MET A 174 1.70 -0.39 -22.26
C MET A 174 1.47 -1.59 -21.35
N ASN A 175 0.24 -2.10 -21.32
CA ASN A 175 -0.17 -3.22 -20.46
C ASN A 175 -0.24 -2.88 -18.97
N MET A 176 -0.56 -1.64 -18.63
CA MET A 176 -0.77 -1.22 -17.25
C MET A 176 -2.14 -1.65 -16.70
N THR A 177 -2.23 -1.71 -15.37
CA THR A 177 -3.47 -1.80 -14.63
C THR A 177 -3.85 -0.43 -14.06
N LEU A 178 -5.09 0.00 -14.30
CA LEU A 178 -5.66 1.17 -13.63
C LEU A 178 -6.16 0.76 -12.24
N LEU A 179 -5.72 1.48 -11.22
CA LEU A 179 -6.19 1.31 -9.85
C LEU A 179 -6.96 2.55 -9.44
N ILE A 180 -8.11 2.38 -8.80
CA ILE A 180 -8.88 3.46 -8.21
C ILE A 180 -9.46 3.00 -6.88
N ASP A 181 -9.28 3.84 -5.86
CA ASP A 181 -9.75 3.58 -4.49
C ASP A 181 -10.13 4.90 -3.83
N GLY A 182 -11.00 4.82 -2.82
CA GLY A 182 -11.49 5.97 -2.06
C GLY A 182 -10.78 6.08 -0.70
N TRP A 183 -10.60 7.31 -0.24
CA TRP A 183 -10.04 7.63 1.07
C TRP A 183 -10.78 8.81 1.69
N GLU A 184 -11.02 8.71 2.99
CA GLU A 184 -11.50 9.85 3.78
C GLU A 184 -10.30 10.45 4.51
N ASP A 185 -10.08 11.75 4.30
CA ASP A 185 -8.95 12.45 4.90
C ASP A 185 -9.24 12.94 6.32
N LEU A 186 -8.24 13.53 7.00
CA LEU A 186 -8.42 14.06 8.36
C LEU A 186 -9.41 15.23 8.45
N LEU A 187 -9.71 15.87 7.32
CA LEU A 187 -10.70 16.94 7.19
C LEU A 187 -12.09 16.42 6.81
N LYS A 188 -12.28 15.09 6.76
CA LYS A 188 -13.51 14.41 6.32
C LYS A 188 -13.87 14.71 4.87
N CYS A 189 -12.86 14.95 4.03
CA CYS A 189 -12.97 15.03 2.59
C CYS A 189 -12.95 13.63 1.97
N SER A 190 -13.83 13.39 1.00
CA SER A 190 -13.88 12.14 0.24
C SER A 190 -13.01 12.27 -1.00
N ILE A 191 -11.83 11.67 -0.96
CA ILE A 191 -10.81 11.77 -2.00
C ILE A 191 -10.68 10.42 -2.72
N TYR A 192 -10.66 10.45 -4.05
CA TYR A 192 -10.43 9.29 -4.89
C TYR A 192 -9.07 9.38 -5.58
N GLY A 193 -8.22 8.39 -5.33
CA GLY A 193 -6.91 8.29 -5.94
C GLY A 193 -6.97 7.42 -7.20
N THR A 194 -6.49 7.92 -8.32
CA THR A 194 -6.32 7.13 -9.55
C THR A 194 -4.84 6.90 -9.82
N VAL A 195 -4.43 5.66 -9.96
CA VAL A 195 -3.03 5.25 -10.12
C VAL A 195 -2.88 4.32 -11.32
N ALA A 196 -1.83 4.52 -12.11
CA ALA A 196 -1.38 3.57 -13.12
C ALA A 196 -0.27 2.69 -12.53
N SER A 197 -0.43 1.38 -12.60
CA SER A 197 0.55 0.44 -12.02
C SER A 197 0.80 -0.77 -12.92
N GLN A 198 1.95 -1.38 -12.74
CA GLN A 198 2.39 -2.59 -13.42
C GLN A 198 3.26 -3.40 -12.46
N VAL A 199 3.18 -4.73 -12.53
CA VAL A 199 3.97 -5.62 -11.65
C VAL A 199 5.47 -5.33 -11.78
N ASP A 200 6.16 -5.26 -10.64
CA ASP A 200 7.60 -4.92 -10.47
C ASP A 200 8.00 -3.50 -10.93
N GLN A 201 7.03 -2.60 -11.11
CA GLN A 201 7.27 -1.18 -11.40
C GLN A 201 6.77 -0.28 -10.27
N GLU A 202 7.32 0.93 -10.19
CA GLU A 202 6.74 1.94 -9.31
C GLU A 202 5.45 2.49 -9.94
N PRO A 203 4.40 2.72 -9.13
CA PRO A 203 3.16 3.28 -9.63
C PRO A 203 3.34 4.75 -10.03
N VAL A 204 2.51 5.22 -10.97
CA VAL A 204 2.39 6.63 -11.31
C VAL A 204 1.02 7.13 -10.88
N VAL A 205 1.01 8.18 -10.06
CA VAL A 205 -0.23 8.81 -9.58
C VAL A 205 -0.81 9.66 -10.72
N LEU A 206 -2.01 9.33 -11.20
CA LEU A 206 -2.61 10.08 -12.30
C LEU A 206 -3.30 11.35 -11.79
N ALA A 207 -4.13 11.24 -10.75
CA ALA A 207 -4.75 12.37 -10.06
C ALA A 207 -5.36 11.96 -8.71
N LEU A 208 -5.67 12.96 -7.89
CA LEU A 208 -6.57 12.88 -6.74
C LEU A 208 -7.83 13.69 -7.05
N ASN A 209 -9.00 13.07 -6.93
CA ASN A 209 -10.27 13.73 -7.19
C ASN A 209 -11.10 13.90 -5.92
N ASP A 210 -11.55 15.12 -5.68
CA ASP A 210 -12.42 15.45 -4.56
C ASP A 210 -13.90 15.19 -4.90
N LEU A 211 -14.49 14.22 -4.20
CA LEU A 211 -15.92 13.90 -4.23
C LEU A 211 -16.65 14.33 -2.94
N THR A 212 -16.05 15.17 -2.11
CA THR A 212 -16.67 15.72 -0.89
C THR A 212 -18.01 16.39 -1.21
N GLY A 213 -19.03 16.09 -0.41
CA GLY A 213 -20.40 16.59 -0.61
C GLY A 213 -21.15 16.00 -1.80
N LYS A 214 -20.55 15.04 -2.54
CA LYS A 214 -21.20 14.26 -3.60
C LYS A 214 -21.39 12.83 -3.12
N ARG A 215 -22.40 12.14 -3.67
CA ARG A 215 -22.48 10.69 -3.48
C ARG A 215 -21.36 10.04 -4.29
N ALA A 216 -20.59 9.16 -3.66
CA ALA A 216 -19.66 8.25 -4.30
C ALA A 216 -20.42 7.21 -5.15
N SER A 217 -21.05 7.67 -6.22
CA SER A 217 -21.80 6.84 -7.16
C SER A 217 -20.85 6.24 -8.20
N ALA A 218 -21.29 5.18 -8.86
CA ALA A 218 -20.53 4.58 -9.96
C ALA A 218 -20.24 5.58 -11.10
N ASP A 219 -21.14 6.56 -11.31
CA ASP A 219 -20.92 7.67 -12.26
C ASP A 219 -19.83 8.63 -11.77
N GLY A 220 -19.86 8.99 -10.48
CA GLY A 220 -18.84 9.87 -9.90
C GLY A 220 -17.44 9.27 -10.02
N VAL A 221 -17.29 7.99 -9.68
CA VAL A 221 -16.00 7.27 -9.79
C VAL A 221 -15.58 7.14 -11.26
N TYR A 222 -16.53 6.88 -12.16
CA TYR A 222 -16.27 6.79 -13.60
C TYR A 222 -15.74 8.11 -14.18
N GLU A 223 -16.38 9.24 -13.83
CA GLU A 223 -15.91 10.57 -14.24
C GLU A 223 -14.54 10.91 -13.64
N CYS A 224 -14.26 10.52 -12.39
CA CYS A 224 -12.94 10.67 -11.78
C CYS A 224 -11.88 9.93 -12.61
N ALA A 225 -12.09 8.65 -12.90
CA ALA A 225 -11.16 7.84 -13.70
C ALA A 225 -10.91 8.45 -15.09
N LEU A 226 -11.95 8.90 -15.79
CA LEU A 226 -11.79 9.53 -17.11
C LEU A 226 -11.06 10.87 -17.03
N SER A 227 -11.37 11.71 -16.03
CA SER A 227 -10.69 12.98 -15.80
C SER A 227 -9.20 12.77 -15.55
N SER A 228 -8.85 11.82 -14.67
CA SER A 228 -7.47 11.43 -14.36
C SER A 228 -6.71 11.00 -15.61
N LEU A 229 -7.30 10.12 -16.43
CA LEU A 229 -6.71 9.69 -17.70
C LEU A 229 -6.49 10.85 -18.66
N ASN A 230 -7.48 11.72 -18.84
CA ASN A 230 -7.38 12.88 -19.73
C ASN A 230 -6.30 13.86 -19.26
N SER A 231 -6.16 14.07 -17.95
CA SER A 231 -5.18 15.00 -17.37
C SER A 231 -3.72 14.62 -17.66
N MET A 232 -3.47 13.34 -17.95
CA MET A 232 -2.15 12.78 -18.27
C MET A 232 -2.03 12.38 -19.75
N GLY A 233 -2.99 12.74 -20.60
CA GLY A 233 -2.97 12.44 -22.03
C GLY A 233 -3.27 10.97 -22.39
N LEU A 234 -3.91 10.23 -21.49
CA LEU A 234 -4.22 8.79 -21.61
C LEU A 234 -5.72 8.53 -21.84
N GLY A 235 -6.46 9.52 -22.32
CA GLY A 235 -7.93 9.49 -22.46
C GLY A 235 -8.49 8.41 -23.40
N ASP A 236 -7.66 7.84 -24.27
CA ASP A 236 -8.05 6.73 -25.15
C ASP A 236 -7.94 5.35 -24.49
N GLY A 237 -7.34 5.28 -23.30
CA GLY A 237 -7.20 4.07 -22.48
C GLY A 237 -6.30 2.99 -23.07
N ARG A 238 -5.54 3.25 -24.14
CA ARG A 238 -4.77 2.20 -24.85
C ARG A 238 -3.63 1.61 -24.05
N ASN A 239 -3.09 2.38 -23.12
CA ASN A 239 -2.01 1.95 -22.25
C ASN A 239 -2.44 0.90 -21.22
N PHE A 240 -3.76 0.76 -20.98
CA PHE A 240 -4.32 -0.09 -19.95
C PHE A 240 -4.93 -1.37 -20.50
N ILE A 241 -4.66 -2.49 -19.83
CA ILE A 241 -5.23 -3.81 -20.14
C ILE A 241 -6.13 -4.33 -19.02
N ALA A 242 -6.06 -3.73 -17.84
CA ALA A 242 -6.86 -4.13 -16.69
C ALA A 242 -7.25 -2.93 -15.84
N VAL A 243 -8.33 -3.09 -15.08
CA VAL A 243 -8.73 -2.19 -13.99
C VAL A 243 -9.00 -3.03 -12.74
N THR A 244 -8.38 -2.66 -11.63
CA THR A 244 -8.52 -3.35 -10.35
C THR A 244 -9.01 -2.39 -9.28
N THR A 245 -10.13 -2.72 -8.64
CA THR A 245 -10.73 -1.92 -7.55
C THR A 245 -11.22 -2.84 -6.44
N ASP A 246 -11.59 -2.33 -5.27
CA ASP A 246 -12.41 -3.06 -4.29
C ASP A 246 -13.74 -3.57 -4.89
N ASN A 247 -14.50 -4.37 -4.14
CA ASN A 247 -15.67 -5.09 -4.67
C ASN A 247 -17.08 -4.63 -4.21
N PRO A 248 -17.33 -3.41 -3.69
CA PRO A 248 -18.70 -2.99 -3.40
C PRO A 248 -19.50 -2.84 -4.70
N THR A 249 -20.83 -2.85 -4.59
CA THR A 249 -21.77 -2.75 -5.72
C THR A 249 -21.50 -1.53 -6.61
N THR A 250 -21.12 -0.39 -6.01
CA THR A 250 -20.69 0.82 -6.70
C THR A 250 -19.50 0.55 -7.63
N MET A 251 -18.48 -0.15 -7.16
CA MET A 251 -17.30 -0.45 -7.96
C MET A 251 -17.52 -1.52 -9.00
N ILE A 252 -18.39 -2.50 -8.73
CA ILE A 252 -18.85 -3.44 -9.76
C ILE A 252 -19.51 -2.67 -10.91
N SER A 253 -20.40 -1.72 -10.60
CA SER A 253 -21.06 -0.87 -11.59
C SER A 253 -20.08 0.03 -12.34
N PHE A 254 -19.10 0.63 -11.64
CA PHE A 254 -18.01 1.39 -12.25
C PHE A 254 -17.21 0.54 -13.23
N ARG A 255 -16.74 -0.65 -12.83
CA ARG A 255 -15.96 -1.55 -13.69
C ARG A 255 -16.74 -1.94 -14.94
N ASN A 256 -18.03 -2.23 -14.81
CA ASN A 256 -18.91 -2.52 -15.95
C ASN A 256 -19.02 -1.33 -16.92
N LYS A 257 -19.12 -0.09 -16.41
CA LYS A 257 -19.13 1.13 -17.25
C LYS A 257 -17.78 1.33 -17.94
N PHE A 258 -16.69 1.14 -17.19
CA PHE A 258 -15.33 1.28 -17.71
C PHE A 258 -15.04 0.27 -18.82
N GLU A 259 -15.42 -1.00 -18.66
CA GLU A 259 -15.29 -2.03 -19.69
C GLU A 259 -16.11 -1.72 -20.94
N ARG A 260 -17.34 -1.18 -20.80
CA ARG A 260 -18.14 -0.75 -21.97
C ARG A 260 -17.44 0.36 -22.76
N LYS A 261 -16.75 1.27 -22.08
CA LYS A 261 -15.97 2.35 -22.71
C LYS A 261 -14.68 1.83 -23.34
N PHE A 262 -14.00 0.90 -22.67
CA PHE A 262 -12.74 0.29 -23.09
C PHE A 262 -12.88 -1.24 -23.18
N PRO A 263 -13.46 -1.79 -24.26
CA PRO A 263 -13.85 -3.21 -24.32
C PRO A 263 -12.70 -4.23 -24.20
N TRP A 264 -11.45 -3.79 -24.39
CA TRP A 264 -10.26 -4.65 -24.24
C TRP A 264 -9.81 -4.80 -22.79
N VAL A 265 -10.23 -3.90 -21.89
CA VAL A 265 -9.81 -3.88 -20.48
C VAL A 265 -10.48 -5.01 -19.71
N ILE A 266 -9.68 -5.72 -18.92
CA ILE A 266 -10.12 -6.76 -17.99
C ILE A 266 -10.48 -6.11 -16.65
N THR A 267 -11.65 -6.42 -16.12
CA THR A 267 -12.09 -5.90 -14.82
C THR A 267 -11.80 -6.92 -13.73
N LEU A 268 -11.10 -6.50 -12.67
CA LEU A 268 -10.76 -7.38 -11.56
C LEU A 268 -11.22 -6.76 -10.23
N PRO A 269 -11.85 -7.53 -9.34
CA PRO A 269 -11.89 -7.16 -7.94
C PRO A 269 -10.50 -7.32 -7.32
N CYS A 270 -10.18 -6.47 -6.35
CA CYS A 270 -8.91 -6.49 -5.63
C CYS A 270 -8.79 -7.79 -4.84
N PHE A 271 -7.75 -8.57 -5.15
CA PHE A 271 -7.55 -9.89 -4.57
C PHE A 271 -7.33 -9.84 -3.05
N LEU A 272 -6.61 -8.83 -2.55
CA LEU A 272 -6.37 -8.65 -1.12
C LEU A 272 -7.65 -8.30 -0.35
N HIS A 273 -8.53 -7.49 -0.95
CA HIS A 273 -9.84 -7.21 -0.35
C HIS A 273 -10.67 -8.50 -0.25
N GLN A 274 -10.66 -9.35 -1.28
CA GLN A 274 -11.36 -10.63 -1.25
C GLN A 274 -10.82 -11.60 -0.20
N LEU A 275 -9.49 -11.68 -0.02
CA LEU A 275 -8.88 -12.45 1.07
C LEU A 275 -9.26 -11.89 2.45
N ASN A 276 -9.24 -10.58 2.61
CA ASN A 276 -9.66 -9.92 3.85
C ASN A 276 -11.13 -10.23 4.18
N THR A 277 -12.03 -10.15 3.19
CA THR A 277 -13.44 -10.53 3.34
C THR A 277 -13.58 -12.02 3.69
N THR A 278 -12.75 -12.91 3.13
CA THR A 278 -12.73 -14.33 3.48
C THR A 278 -12.39 -14.54 4.96
N ILE A 279 -11.40 -13.82 5.49
CA ILE A 279 -11.07 -13.84 6.93
C ILE A 279 -12.27 -13.34 7.74
N GLY A 280 -12.89 -12.23 7.34
CA GLY A 280 -14.07 -11.68 8.01
C GLY A 280 -15.22 -12.69 8.10
N GLU A 281 -15.53 -13.39 7.01
CA GLU A 281 -16.56 -14.43 6.98
C GLU A 281 -16.26 -15.61 7.92
N ILE A 282 -14.99 -16.02 8.01
CA ILE A 282 -14.58 -17.05 8.98
C ILE A 282 -14.80 -16.52 10.42
N CYS A 283 -14.45 -15.27 10.68
CA CYS A 283 -14.58 -14.62 11.98
C CYS A 283 -16.04 -14.37 12.40
N LEU A 284 -17.00 -14.35 11.47
CA LEU A 284 -18.44 -14.22 11.77
C LEU A 284 -19.01 -15.42 12.52
N TYR A 285 -18.29 -16.55 12.60
CA TYR A 285 -18.73 -17.68 13.40
C TYR A 285 -18.97 -17.24 14.87
N PRO A 286 -20.14 -17.50 15.48
CA PRO A 286 -20.56 -16.83 16.72
C PRO A 286 -19.56 -16.93 17.89
N ALA A 287 -18.92 -18.08 18.06
CA ALA A 287 -17.90 -18.27 19.09
C ALA A 287 -16.62 -17.44 18.81
N MET A 288 -16.25 -17.27 17.55
CA MET A 288 -15.09 -16.47 17.15
C MET A 288 -15.38 -14.98 17.22
N LYS A 289 -16.56 -14.52 16.77
CA LYS A 289 -17.03 -13.15 16.94
C LYS A 289 -16.95 -12.74 18.43
N THR A 290 -17.49 -13.57 19.32
CA THR A 290 -17.41 -13.37 20.78
C THR A 290 -15.96 -13.32 21.29
N THR A 291 -15.09 -14.19 20.78
CA THR A 291 -13.67 -14.24 21.17
C THR A 291 -12.90 -12.99 20.72
N ILE A 292 -13.22 -12.46 19.54
CA ILE A 292 -12.65 -11.22 19.03
C ILE A 292 -13.11 -10.04 19.89
N SER A 293 -14.40 -9.89 20.17
CA SER A 293 -14.91 -8.80 21.03
C SER A 293 -14.29 -8.83 22.43
N ARG A 294 -14.13 -10.03 23.02
CA ARG A 294 -13.42 -10.22 24.29
C ARG A 294 -11.94 -9.81 24.21
N SER A 295 -11.27 -10.08 23.10
CA SER A 295 -9.87 -9.66 22.87
C SER A 295 -9.77 -8.14 22.80
N THR A 296 -10.67 -7.49 22.04
CA THR A 296 -10.77 -6.03 21.95
C THR A 296 -10.96 -5.42 23.34
N ARG A 297 -11.87 -5.98 24.15
CA ARG A 297 -12.14 -5.48 25.51
C ARG A 297 -10.93 -5.52 26.44
N ILE A 298 -10.10 -6.56 26.35
CA ILE A 298 -8.83 -6.64 27.09
C ILE A 298 -7.93 -5.45 26.69
N VAL A 299 -7.71 -5.28 25.38
CA VAL A 299 -6.79 -4.27 24.87
C VAL A 299 -7.28 -2.85 25.15
N THR A 300 -8.57 -2.57 24.94
CA THR A 300 -9.18 -1.27 25.25
C THR A 300 -9.00 -0.91 26.72
N PHE A 301 -9.21 -1.87 27.64
CA PHE A 301 -8.99 -1.61 29.07
C PHE A 301 -7.52 -1.26 29.39
N PHE A 302 -6.56 -2.07 28.93
CA PHE A 302 -5.14 -1.84 29.27
C PHE A 302 -4.53 -0.64 28.54
N ASN A 303 -5.02 -0.29 27.33
CA ASN A 303 -4.62 0.94 26.65
C ASN A 303 -5.24 2.19 27.28
N GLY A 304 -6.47 2.10 27.77
CA GLY A 304 -7.16 3.21 28.45
C GLY A 304 -6.65 3.46 29.89
N SER A 305 -6.11 2.44 30.56
CA SER A 305 -5.57 2.59 31.91
C SER A 305 -4.08 2.93 31.90
N HIS A 306 -3.72 4.16 32.29
CA HIS A 306 -2.31 4.54 32.45
C HIS A 306 -1.57 3.66 33.48
N TYR A 307 -2.21 3.37 34.61
CA TYR A 307 -1.61 2.56 35.67
C TYR A 307 -1.48 1.09 35.24
N TRP A 308 -2.58 0.42 34.89
CA TRP A 308 -2.55 -1.00 34.55
C TRP A 308 -1.84 -1.27 33.23
N GLY A 309 -1.96 -0.38 32.26
CA GLY A 309 -1.19 -0.43 31.02
C GLY A 309 0.31 -0.30 31.26
N GLY A 310 0.73 0.55 32.20
CA GLY A 310 2.12 0.65 32.66
C GLY A 310 2.60 -0.65 33.34
N GLN A 311 1.83 -1.16 34.30
CA GLN A 311 2.14 -2.41 35.02
C GLN A 311 2.24 -3.61 34.07
N LEU A 312 1.33 -3.71 33.09
CA LEU A 312 1.36 -4.78 32.09
C LEU A 312 2.60 -4.67 31.19
N LYS A 313 2.98 -3.47 30.77
CA LYS A 313 4.20 -3.24 29.96
C LYS A 313 5.47 -3.62 30.73
N GLU A 314 5.55 -3.30 32.02
CA GLU A 314 6.67 -3.71 32.86
C GLU A 314 6.74 -5.23 32.98
N GLU A 315 5.61 -5.89 33.23
CA GLU A 315 5.56 -7.35 33.34
C GLU A 315 5.89 -8.05 32.01
N ALA A 316 5.38 -7.53 30.90
CA ALA A 316 5.72 -8.00 29.56
C ALA A 316 7.24 -7.85 29.29
N ALA A 317 7.83 -6.71 29.67
CA ALA A 317 9.26 -6.49 29.52
C ALA A 317 10.11 -7.46 30.36
N ARG A 318 9.68 -7.80 31.59
CA ARG A 318 10.34 -8.83 32.43
C ARG A 318 10.38 -10.20 31.75
N GLN A 319 9.40 -10.50 30.91
CA GLN A 319 9.27 -11.75 30.18
C GLN A 319 9.86 -11.70 28.76
N GLY A 320 10.58 -10.63 28.42
CA GLY A 320 11.22 -10.48 27.11
C GLY A 320 10.26 -10.10 25.98
N ILE A 321 9.01 -9.75 26.29
CA ILE A 321 8.06 -9.25 25.29
C ILE A 321 8.40 -7.77 25.03
N THR A 322 8.90 -7.49 23.83
CA THR A 322 9.41 -6.18 23.44
C THR A 322 8.39 -5.29 22.72
N ARG A 323 7.24 -5.85 22.35
CA ARG A 323 6.22 -5.20 21.49
C ARG A 323 4.91 -5.06 22.24
N GLY A 324 4.21 -3.95 22.03
CA GLY A 324 2.89 -3.67 22.61
C GLY A 324 1.75 -4.45 21.95
N PHE A 325 0.52 -4.25 22.44
CA PHE A 325 -0.67 -4.69 21.73
C PHE A 325 -0.75 -4.05 20.34
N THR A 326 -1.20 -4.83 19.36
CA THR A 326 -1.57 -4.29 18.05
C THR A 326 -2.89 -3.56 18.21
N LYS A 327 -2.94 -2.27 17.85
CA LYS A 327 -4.21 -1.55 17.75
C LYS A 327 -5.00 -2.11 16.57
N ASN A 328 -6.31 -2.21 16.74
CA ASN A 328 -7.20 -2.61 15.65
C ASN A 328 -7.38 -1.44 14.66
N CYS A 329 -7.90 -1.75 13.47
CA CYS A 329 -8.39 -0.78 12.49
C CYS A 329 -9.78 -1.22 12.05
N GLU A 330 -10.73 -0.29 12.08
CA GLU A 330 -12.17 -0.49 11.82
C GLU A 330 -12.53 -1.12 10.46
N SER A 331 -11.59 -1.45 9.58
CA SER A 331 -11.90 -1.91 8.21
C SER A 331 -11.11 -3.13 7.73
N ARG A 332 -10.23 -3.70 8.57
CA ARG A 332 -9.29 -4.76 8.12
C ARG A 332 -9.33 -5.99 9.01
N TRP A 333 -10.06 -7.03 8.59
CA TRP A 333 -10.17 -8.33 9.26
C TRP A 333 -8.82 -8.99 9.57
N TYR A 334 -7.82 -8.84 8.69
CA TYR A 334 -6.48 -9.33 8.99
C TYR A 334 -5.86 -8.61 10.21
N ALA A 335 -6.15 -7.32 10.42
CA ALA A 335 -5.65 -6.56 11.56
C ALA A 335 -6.30 -7.03 12.87
N LEU A 336 -7.57 -7.43 12.83
CA LEU A 336 -8.24 -8.10 13.97
C LEU A 336 -7.56 -9.43 14.34
N VAL A 337 -7.15 -10.23 13.35
CA VAL A 337 -6.39 -11.46 13.62
C VAL A 337 -5.01 -11.15 14.20
N LEU A 338 -4.32 -10.12 13.68
CA LEU A 338 -3.04 -9.66 14.25
C LEU A 338 -3.19 -9.13 15.68
N HIS A 339 -4.31 -8.46 15.96
CA HIS A 339 -4.71 -8.04 17.30
C HIS A 339 -4.88 -9.25 18.23
N CYS A 340 -5.64 -10.27 17.82
CA CYS A 340 -5.77 -11.53 18.54
C CYS A 340 -4.41 -12.21 18.78
N CYS A 341 -3.51 -12.21 17.79
CA CYS A 341 -2.14 -12.71 17.94
C CYS A 341 -1.38 -11.96 19.04
N SER A 342 -1.51 -10.63 19.10
CA SER A 342 -0.88 -9.83 20.15
C SER A 342 -1.44 -10.15 21.54
N VAL A 343 -2.75 -10.36 21.67
CA VAL A 343 -3.39 -10.78 22.93
C VAL A 343 -2.88 -12.16 23.36
N LYS A 344 -2.77 -13.12 22.43
CA LYS A 344 -2.18 -14.45 22.69
C LYS A 344 -0.73 -14.34 23.18
N GLY A 345 0.09 -13.49 22.56
CA GLY A 345 1.47 -13.24 23.00
C GLY A 345 1.57 -12.65 24.41
N TYR A 346 0.56 -11.90 24.84
CA TYR A 346 0.45 -11.30 26.17
C TYR A 346 -0.24 -12.19 27.21
N ARG A 347 -0.55 -13.45 26.89
CA ARG A 347 -1.30 -14.35 27.78
C ARG A 347 -0.70 -14.44 29.18
N TYR A 348 0.60 -14.73 29.31
CA TYR A 348 1.22 -14.90 30.61
C TYR A 348 1.29 -13.58 31.40
N PRO A 349 1.76 -12.44 30.85
CA PRO A 349 1.69 -11.15 31.54
C PRO A 349 0.28 -10.78 31.99
N LEU A 350 -0.73 -11.00 31.14
CA LEU A 350 -2.13 -10.73 31.46
C LEU A 350 -2.61 -11.56 32.66
N VAL A 351 -2.32 -12.86 32.66
CA VAL A 351 -2.68 -13.75 33.78
C VAL A 351 -1.96 -13.31 35.06
N THR A 352 -0.66 -13.04 35.00
CA THR A 352 0.11 -12.57 36.17
C THR A 352 -0.50 -11.30 36.77
N ILE A 353 -0.81 -10.32 35.93
CA ILE A 353 -1.40 -9.06 36.38
C ILE A 353 -2.81 -9.27 36.95
N CYS A 354 -3.67 -10.05 36.28
CA CYS A 354 -5.05 -10.29 36.73
C CYS A 354 -5.14 -11.18 37.98
N CYS A 355 -4.08 -11.92 38.33
CA CYS A 355 -3.99 -12.72 39.54
C CYS A 355 -3.45 -11.95 40.75
N ARG A 356 -3.03 -10.68 40.59
CA ARG A 356 -2.55 -9.88 41.73
C ARG A 356 -3.71 -9.52 42.68
N PRO A 357 -3.47 -9.43 44.00
CA PRO A 357 -4.49 -9.00 44.96
C PRO A 357 -5.06 -7.60 44.65
N ASP A 358 -4.19 -6.66 44.29
CA ASP A 358 -4.54 -5.27 43.96
C ASP A 358 -5.28 -5.12 42.62
N ALA A 359 -5.36 -6.18 41.81
CA ALA A 359 -6.19 -6.21 40.62
C ALA A 359 -7.69 -6.38 40.96
N ASN A 360 -8.01 -7.06 42.06
CA ASN A 360 -9.38 -7.40 42.45
C ASN A 360 -9.93 -6.45 43.53
N GLU A 361 -9.10 -6.01 44.47
CA GLU A 361 -9.51 -5.14 45.57
C GLU A 361 -8.87 -3.76 45.47
N LYS A 362 -9.63 -2.71 45.83
CA LYS A 362 -9.10 -1.33 45.84
C LYS A 362 -8.09 -1.19 46.97
N GLU A 363 -6.81 -1.31 46.64
CA GLU A 363 -5.73 -1.02 47.57
C GLU A 363 -5.23 0.42 47.34
N ASN A 364 -5.07 1.20 48.42
CA ASN A 364 -4.46 2.54 48.41
C ASN A 364 -5.12 3.59 47.46
N GLY A 365 -6.40 3.41 47.11
CA GLY A 365 -7.14 4.36 46.27
C GLY A 365 -6.93 4.22 44.75
N PHE A 366 -6.20 3.21 44.30
CA PHE A 366 -6.05 2.91 42.87
C PHE A 366 -7.27 2.16 42.32
N SER A 367 -7.55 2.36 41.02
CA SER A 367 -8.64 1.67 40.32
C SER A 367 -8.30 0.19 40.12
N CYS A 368 -9.22 -0.74 40.41
CA CYS A 368 -9.09 -2.16 40.10
C CYS A 368 -9.12 -2.44 38.59
N ILE A 369 -8.77 -3.66 38.21
CA ILE A 369 -9.09 -4.19 36.87
C ILE A 369 -10.60 -4.46 36.81
N LYS A 370 -11.24 -4.18 35.67
CA LYS A 370 -12.66 -4.50 35.50
C LYS A 370 -12.87 -6.01 35.68
N ALA A 371 -13.84 -6.40 36.51
CA ALA A 371 -14.12 -7.81 36.81
C ALA A 371 -14.30 -8.66 35.54
N GLU A 372 -14.98 -8.10 34.55
CA GLU A 372 -15.22 -8.72 33.25
C GLU A 372 -13.93 -9.03 32.45
N VAL A 373 -12.87 -8.24 32.61
CA VAL A 373 -11.55 -8.46 31.98
C VAL A 373 -10.82 -9.57 32.71
N ILE A 374 -10.90 -9.58 34.05
CA ILE A 374 -10.36 -10.65 34.89
C ILE A 374 -11.02 -11.98 34.52
N GLU A 375 -12.35 -12.01 34.41
CA GLU A 375 -13.12 -13.20 34.01
C GLU A 375 -12.67 -13.74 32.65
N ILE A 376 -12.50 -12.88 31.64
CA ILE A 376 -12.01 -13.31 30.32
C ILE A 376 -10.60 -13.91 30.43
N VAL A 377 -9.67 -13.22 31.09
CA VAL A 377 -8.27 -13.65 31.19
C VAL A 377 -8.15 -14.96 31.97
N GLN A 378 -8.95 -15.12 33.03
CA GLN A 378 -8.96 -16.31 33.88
C GLN A 378 -9.74 -17.49 33.27
N ALA A 379 -10.60 -17.27 32.27
CA ALA A 379 -11.37 -18.30 31.54
C ALA A 379 -10.47 -19.19 30.69
N THR A 380 -9.60 -19.97 31.35
CA THR A 380 -8.41 -20.53 30.73
C THR A 380 -8.71 -21.66 29.74
N THR A 381 -9.85 -22.31 29.93
CA THR A 381 -10.29 -23.47 29.16
C THR A 381 -11.17 -23.13 27.97
N THR A 382 -11.72 -21.91 27.88
CA THR A 382 -12.66 -21.52 26.82
C THR A 382 -12.08 -20.41 25.95
N PHE A 383 -11.85 -19.22 26.50
CA PHE A 383 -11.38 -18.05 25.74
C PHE A 383 -10.03 -18.31 25.04
N TRP A 384 -9.01 -18.74 25.78
CA TRP A 384 -7.68 -18.95 25.18
C TRP A 384 -7.65 -20.09 24.16
N LYS A 385 -8.50 -21.11 24.31
CA LYS A 385 -8.61 -22.20 23.33
C LYS A 385 -9.26 -21.73 22.03
N GLN A 386 -10.37 -21.00 22.14
CA GLN A 386 -11.05 -20.42 20.98
C GLN A 386 -10.15 -19.40 20.27
N LEU A 387 -9.42 -18.56 21.03
CA LEU A 387 -8.46 -17.61 20.48
C LEU A 387 -7.34 -18.32 19.72
N ASP A 388 -6.83 -19.41 20.27
CA ASP A 388 -5.77 -20.21 19.67
C ASP A 388 -6.24 -20.90 18.38
N GLN A 389 -7.43 -21.52 18.41
CA GLN A 389 -8.04 -22.14 17.22
C GLN A 389 -8.32 -21.09 16.12
N LEU A 390 -8.87 -19.93 16.47
CA LEU A 390 -9.09 -18.81 15.54
C LEU A 390 -7.79 -18.42 14.84
N ILE A 391 -6.72 -18.21 15.60
CA ILE A 391 -5.41 -17.83 15.07
C ILE A 391 -4.88 -18.95 14.16
N ARG A 392 -4.92 -20.21 14.58
CA ARG A 392 -4.46 -21.33 13.73
C ARG A 392 -5.18 -21.36 12.39
N VAL A 393 -6.49 -21.18 12.36
CA VAL A 393 -7.30 -21.19 11.14
C VAL A 393 -7.02 -19.99 10.24
N THR A 394 -6.91 -18.79 10.80
CA THR A 394 -6.91 -17.54 10.02
C THR A 394 -5.51 -16.99 9.71
N LYS A 395 -4.48 -17.34 10.50
CA LYS A 395 -3.13 -16.74 10.39
C LYS A 395 -2.49 -16.93 9.01
N LEU A 396 -2.70 -18.07 8.36
CA LEU A 396 -2.11 -18.31 7.05
C LEU A 396 -2.74 -17.41 5.96
N LEU A 397 -4.03 -17.07 6.08
CA LEU A 397 -4.69 -16.10 5.20
C LEU A 397 -4.15 -14.68 5.42
N VAL A 398 -3.85 -14.31 6.68
CA VAL A 398 -3.18 -13.05 7.01
C VAL A 398 -1.80 -12.98 6.37
N ASP A 399 -1.03 -14.07 6.46
CA ASP A 399 0.31 -14.14 5.85
C ASP A 399 0.24 -14.11 4.32
N ALA A 400 -0.78 -14.72 3.72
CA ALA A 400 -1.04 -14.62 2.29
C ALA A 400 -1.29 -13.17 1.86
N ILE A 401 -2.07 -12.38 2.62
CA ILE A 401 -2.25 -10.95 2.36
C ILE A 401 -0.90 -10.23 2.37
N GLY A 402 -0.09 -10.41 3.42
CA GLY A 402 1.22 -9.75 3.52
C GLY A 402 2.21 -10.16 2.43
N ASN A 403 2.17 -11.41 1.95
CA ASN A 403 2.99 -11.84 0.81
C ASN A 403 2.53 -11.21 -0.52
N LEU A 404 1.22 -11.00 -0.68
CA LEU A 404 0.58 -10.50 -1.89
C LEU A 404 0.47 -8.96 -1.96
N GLU A 405 0.77 -8.25 -0.87
CA GLU A 405 0.97 -6.79 -0.85
C GLU A 405 2.25 -6.35 -1.60
N SER A 406 3.16 -7.28 -1.87
CA SER A 406 4.35 -7.03 -2.69
C SER A 406 3.97 -6.54 -4.09
N ARG A 407 4.66 -5.51 -4.59
CA ARG A 407 4.55 -5.03 -5.98
C ARG A 407 4.96 -6.05 -7.03
N GLU A 408 5.69 -7.09 -6.62
CA GLU A 408 6.08 -8.19 -7.49
C GLU A 408 5.00 -9.28 -7.59
N ALA A 409 3.93 -9.22 -6.79
CA ALA A 409 2.86 -10.21 -6.81
C ALA A 409 1.98 -10.04 -8.06
N ASN A 410 1.77 -11.13 -8.78
CA ASN A 410 0.87 -11.20 -9.93
C ASN A 410 -0.27 -12.22 -9.68
N LEU A 411 -1.14 -12.40 -10.68
CA LEU A 411 -2.29 -13.31 -10.60
C LEU A 411 -1.92 -14.77 -10.29
N ALA A 412 -0.74 -15.24 -10.69
CA ALA A 412 -0.28 -16.60 -10.37
C ALA A 412 0.15 -16.73 -8.91
N ASP A 413 0.82 -15.72 -8.34
CA ASP A 413 1.14 -15.67 -6.90
C ASP A 413 -0.14 -15.71 -6.07
N CYS A 414 -1.16 -14.94 -6.46
CA CYS A 414 -2.47 -14.92 -5.82
C CYS A 414 -3.08 -16.33 -5.73
N MET A 415 -3.09 -17.06 -6.84
CA MET A 415 -3.62 -18.42 -6.86
C MET A 415 -2.77 -19.38 -6.04
N LEU A 416 -1.44 -19.28 -6.08
CA LEU A 416 -0.59 -20.19 -5.33
C LEU A 416 -0.77 -20.03 -3.80
N GLU A 417 -0.81 -18.79 -3.30
CA GLU A 417 -1.06 -18.55 -1.86
C GLU A 417 -2.45 -19.02 -1.45
N MET A 418 -3.45 -18.86 -2.31
CA MET A 418 -4.81 -19.32 -2.03
C MET A 418 -4.92 -20.85 -2.01
N ILE A 419 -4.25 -21.55 -2.93
CA ILE A 419 -4.15 -23.02 -2.94
C ILE A 419 -3.44 -23.52 -1.68
N ARG A 420 -2.37 -22.83 -1.26
CA ARG A 420 -1.67 -23.14 -0.01
C ARG A 420 -2.59 -23.01 1.20
N CYS A 421 -3.39 -21.94 1.28
CA CYS A 421 -4.36 -21.76 2.35
C CYS A 421 -5.43 -22.87 2.36
N ALA A 422 -5.97 -23.21 1.19
CA ALA A 422 -6.96 -24.28 1.04
C ALA A 422 -6.42 -25.63 1.52
N ARG A 423 -5.21 -25.99 1.09
CA ARG A 423 -4.54 -27.21 1.52
C ARG A 423 -4.31 -27.24 3.03
N PHE A 424 -3.78 -26.16 3.59
CA PHE A 424 -3.48 -26.09 5.03
C PHE A 424 -4.74 -26.26 5.90
N ILE A 425 -5.83 -25.58 5.54
CA ILE A 425 -7.10 -25.69 6.27
C ILE A 425 -7.75 -27.08 6.07
N SER A 426 -7.57 -27.70 4.90
CA SER A 426 -8.02 -29.07 4.64
C SER A 426 -7.31 -30.09 5.53
N GLU A 427 -5.99 -30.01 5.60
CA GLU A 427 -5.13 -30.93 6.35
C GLU A 427 -5.11 -30.66 7.87
N MET A 428 -5.75 -29.57 8.33
CA MET A 428 -5.77 -29.17 9.72
C MET A 428 -6.44 -30.24 10.60
N LYS A 429 -5.73 -30.61 11.67
CA LYS A 429 -6.23 -31.56 12.69
C LYS A 429 -6.79 -30.78 13.87
N LEU A 430 -7.93 -31.24 14.38
CA LEU A 430 -8.53 -30.69 15.59
C LEU A 430 -7.67 -31.05 16.82
N GLU A 431 -7.44 -30.07 17.68
CA GLU A 431 -6.82 -30.25 18.98
C GLU A 431 -7.89 -30.49 20.08
N GLN A 432 -7.45 -30.89 21.27
CA GLN A 432 -8.39 -31.21 22.36
C GLN A 432 -9.13 -29.97 22.87
N GLY A 433 -10.43 -29.90 22.57
CA GLY A 433 -11.32 -28.80 22.95
C GLY A 433 -11.51 -27.76 21.85
N ASP A 434 -11.04 -28.06 20.64
CA ASP A 434 -11.39 -27.30 19.44
C ASP A 434 -12.87 -27.50 19.07
N ASP A 435 -13.45 -26.46 18.47
CA ASP A 435 -14.78 -26.48 17.89
C ASP A 435 -14.72 -27.06 16.46
N ALA A 436 -15.29 -28.26 16.27
CA ALA A 436 -15.30 -28.92 14.97
C ALA A 436 -16.18 -28.17 13.94
N ASP A 437 -17.31 -27.62 14.40
CA ASP A 437 -18.24 -26.90 13.54
C ASP A 437 -17.62 -25.60 13.03
N PHE A 438 -16.77 -24.95 13.84
CA PHE A 438 -15.99 -23.81 13.38
C PHE A 438 -15.02 -24.17 12.25
N LEU A 439 -14.30 -25.30 12.36
CA LEU A 439 -13.38 -25.73 11.31
C LEU A 439 -14.13 -26.07 10.01
N ASP A 440 -15.27 -26.74 10.11
CA ASP A 440 -16.10 -27.07 8.94
C ASP A 440 -16.72 -25.81 8.31
N ASN A 441 -17.13 -24.83 9.13
CA ASN A 441 -17.55 -23.51 8.64
C ASN A 441 -16.39 -22.81 7.90
N ALA A 442 -15.18 -22.82 8.45
CA ALA A 442 -14.02 -22.21 7.82
C ALA A 442 -13.67 -22.86 6.47
N LYS A 443 -13.72 -24.19 6.39
CA LYS A 443 -13.56 -24.95 5.13
C LYS A 443 -14.62 -24.54 4.10
N THR A 444 -15.88 -24.46 4.52
CA THR A 444 -17.00 -24.07 3.67
C THR A 444 -16.84 -22.65 3.12
N VAL A 445 -16.55 -21.67 4.00
CA VAL A 445 -16.30 -20.28 3.62
C VAL A 445 -15.14 -20.18 2.63
N LEU A 446 -14.00 -20.81 2.96
CA LEU A 446 -12.82 -20.78 2.10
C LEU A 446 -13.11 -21.38 0.72
N ASN A 447 -13.78 -22.52 0.65
CA ASN A 447 -14.13 -23.16 -0.60
C ASN A 447 -15.00 -22.25 -1.48
N LYS A 448 -16.06 -21.68 -0.88
CA LYS A 448 -16.97 -20.74 -1.56
C LYS A 448 -16.20 -19.53 -2.10
N ARG A 449 -15.42 -18.87 -1.24
CA ARG A 449 -14.66 -17.66 -1.61
C ARG A 449 -13.56 -17.96 -2.63
N PHE A 450 -12.90 -19.10 -2.53
CA PHE A 450 -11.90 -19.55 -3.49
C PHE A 450 -12.50 -19.64 -4.89
N ARG A 451 -13.68 -20.27 -5.07
CA ARG A 451 -14.34 -20.34 -6.38
C ARG A 451 -14.62 -18.98 -7.00
N ARG A 452 -15.11 -18.04 -6.18
CA ARG A 452 -15.37 -16.66 -6.61
C ARG A 452 -14.10 -15.95 -7.08
N MET A 453 -13.00 -16.16 -6.36
CA MET A 453 -11.70 -15.56 -6.71
C MET A 453 -11.02 -16.25 -7.91
N ASN A 454 -11.22 -17.56 -8.08
CA ASN A 454 -10.59 -18.38 -9.12
C ASN A 454 -11.27 -18.22 -10.49
N THR A 455 -11.15 -17.03 -11.08
CA THR A 455 -11.64 -16.76 -12.44
C THR A 455 -10.75 -17.40 -13.52
N PRO A 456 -11.22 -17.51 -14.78
CA PRO A 456 -10.43 -18.11 -15.86
C PRO A 456 -9.04 -17.49 -16.08
N ILE A 457 -8.89 -16.17 -15.91
CA ILE A 457 -7.59 -15.50 -16.07
C ILE A 457 -6.62 -15.85 -14.94
N HIS A 458 -7.11 -16.08 -13.74
CA HIS A 458 -6.28 -16.48 -12.61
C HIS A 458 -5.78 -17.93 -12.79
N SER A 459 -6.67 -18.85 -13.20
CA SER A 459 -6.27 -20.22 -13.55
C SER A 459 -5.27 -20.23 -14.71
N LEU A 460 -5.49 -19.40 -15.73
CA LEU A 460 -4.58 -19.27 -16.87
C LEU A 460 -3.23 -18.69 -16.45
N ALA A 461 -3.18 -17.67 -15.58
CA ALA A 461 -1.93 -17.12 -15.06
C ALA A 461 -1.10 -18.18 -14.32
N LEU A 462 -1.76 -19.01 -13.49
CA LEU A 462 -1.11 -20.13 -12.81
C LEU A 462 -0.56 -21.17 -13.81
N PHE A 463 -1.33 -21.51 -14.84
CA PHE A 463 -0.89 -22.43 -15.91
C PHE A 463 0.33 -21.89 -16.67
N LEU A 464 0.33 -20.60 -17.00
CA LEU A 464 1.42 -19.94 -17.72
C LEU A 464 2.69 -19.80 -16.88
N HIS A 465 2.62 -20.04 -15.56
CA HIS A 465 3.79 -20.06 -14.72
C HIS A 465 4.54 -21.40 -14.89
N PRO A 466 5.82 -21.41 -15.29
CA PRO A 466 6.52 -22.64 -15.69
C PRO A 466 6.67 -23.66 -14.55
N LEU A 467 6.66 -23.21 -13.29
CA LEU A 467 6.72 -24.09 -12.12
C LEU A 467 5.35 -24.55 -11.62
N CYS A 468 4.25 -23.95 -12.09
CA CYS A 468 2.88 -24.25 -11.63
C CYS A 468 1.99 -24.79 -12.75
N GLN A 469 2.51 -24.91 -13.97
CA GLN A 469 1.78 -25.40 -15.14
C GLN A 469 0.98 -26.68 -14.87
N LYS A 470 1.61 -27.67 -14.23
CA LYS A 470 0.98 -28.96 -13.95
C LYS A 470 -0.09 -28.85 -12.86
N LEU A 471 0.24 -28.12 -11.78
CA LEU A 471 -0.69 -27.83 -10.70
C LEU A 471 -1.97 -27.17 -11.21
N ALA A 472 -1.89 -26.37 -12.27
CA ALA A 472 -3.04 -25.66 -12.81
C ALA A 472 -4.02 -26.54 -13.60
N ILE A 473 -3.64 -27.76 -13.99
CA ILE A 473 -4.46 -28.69 -14.77
C ILE A 473 -5.02 -29.77 -13.83
N SER A 474 -6.31 -30.04 -13.97
CA SER A 474 -7.03 -31.07 -13.24
C SER A 474 -7.91 -31.83 -14.23
N ASP A 475 -7.79 -33.17 -14.22
CA ASP A 475 -8.53 -34.09 -15.11
C ASP A 475 -9.85 -34.57 -14.45
N GLU A 476 -10.13 -34.11 -13.22
CA GLU A 476 -11.34 -34.39 -12.46
C GLU A 476 -12.59 -33.76 -13.09
N ALA A 477 -13.77 -34.32 -12.81
CA ALA A 477 -15.04 -33.74 -13.25
C ALA A 477 -15.26 -32.36 -12.59
N GLY A 478 -15.35 -31.31 -13.41
CA GLY A 478 -15.36 -29.90 -12.94
C GLY A 478 -13.96 -29.26 -12.86
N GLY A 479 -12.92 -30.03 -13.17
CA GLY A 479 -11.52 -29.62 -13.25
C GLY A 479 -11.23 -28.57 -14.32
N ARG A 480 -10.08 -27.91 -14.19
CA ARG A 480 -9.58 -26.90 -15.13
C ARG A 480 -8.68 -27.58 -16.17
N ASP A 481 -9.28 -28.34 -17.08
CA ASP A 481 -8.55 -29.10 -18.09
C ASP A 481 -7.83 -28.21 -19.13
N LEU A 482 -7.07 -28.83 -20.04
CA LEU A 482 -6.38 -28.09 -21.10
C LEU A 482 -7.35 -27.34 -22.03
N GLN A 483 -8.55 -27.86 -22.27
CA GLN A 483 -9.55 -27.19 -23.09
C GLN A 483 -10.08 -25.92 -22.43
N PHE A 484 -10.25 -25.94 -21.11
CA PHE A 484 -10.57 -24.77 -20.31
C PHE A 484 -9.49 -23.69 -20.48
N MET A 485 -8.21 -24.06 -20.36
CA MET A 485 -7.10 -23.10 -20.53
C MET A 485 -7.05 -22.51 -21.94
N ILE A 486 -7.27 -23.34 -22.96
CA ILE A 486 -7.37 -22.88 -24.36
C ILE A 486 -8.56 -21.92 -24.53
N SER A 487 -9.72 -22.25 -23.98
CA SER A 487 -10.93 -21.42 -24.03
C SER A 487 -10.71 -20.07 -23.34
N ALA A 488 -10.09 -20.06 -22.16
CA ALA A 488 -9.74 -18.84 -21.44
C ALA A 488 -8.79 -17.95 -22.25
N ALA A 489 -7.73 -18.54 -22.83
CA ALA A 489 -6.77 -17.83 -23.67
C ALA A 489 -7.42 -17.26 -24.95
N LEU A 490 -8.30 -18.02 -25.61
CA LEU A 490 -9.03 -17.57 -26.79
C LEU A 490 -10.04 -16.47 -26.50
N LYS A 491 -10.72 -16.50 -25.34
CA LYS A 491 -11.59 -15.40 -24.89
C LYS A 491 -10.81 -14.11 -24.72
N LEU A 492 -9.62 -14.17 -24.13
CA LEU A 492 -8.73 -13.00 -24.02
C LEU A 492 -8.23 -12.52 -25.38
N ALA A 493 -7.76 -13.43 -26.24
CA ALA A 493 -7.32 -13.09 -27.59
C ALA A 493 -8.45 -12.42 -28.40
N SER A 494 -9.68 -12.91 -28.29
CA SER A 494 -10.88 -12.31 -28.89
C SER A 494 -11.16 -10.92 -28.33
N LYS A 495 -11.13 -10.77 -27.01
CA LYS A 495 -11.33 -9.47 -26.32
C LYS A 495 -10.29 -8.42 -26.76
N TRP A 496 -9.06 -8.86 -27.02
CA TRP A 496 -7.98 -8.02 -27.54
C TRP A 496 -7.91 -7.95 -29.07
N LYS A 497 -8.91 -8.49 -29.77
CA LYS A 497 -9.06 -8.46 -31.23
C LYS A 497 -7.86 -9.03 -31.99
N TRP A 498 -7.29 -10.12 -31.50
CA TRP A 498 -6.21 -10.84 -32.19
C TRP A 498 -6.70 -11.43 -33.51
N SER A 499 -5.79 -11.58 -34.47
CA SER A 499 -6.13 -12.16 -35.76
C SER A 499 -6.47 -13.65 -35.63
N ALA A 500 -7.23 -14.19 -36.58
CA ALA A 500 -7.52 -15.62 -36.62
C ALA A 500 -6.24 -16.49 -36.74
N CYS A 501 -5.20 -15.94 -37.38
CA CYS A 501 -3.90 -16.61 -37.50
C CYS A 501 -3.20 -16.69 -36.13
N ASP A 502 -3.15 -15.57 -35.39
CA ASP A 502 -2.56 -15.53 -34.06
C ASP A 502 -3.33 -16.40 -33.07
N ALA A 503 -4.66 -16.40 -33.14
CA ALA A 503 -5.50 -17.24 -32.30
C ALA A 503 -5.25 -18.74 -32.57
N LYS A 504 -5.06 -19.15 -33.83
CA LYS A 504 -4.73 -20.53 -34.17
C LYS A 504 -3.33 -20.92 -33.66
N ALA A 505 -2.33 -20.06 -33.89
CA ALA A 505 -0.97 -20.27 -33.40
C ALA A 505 -0.93 -20.31 -31.86
N LEU A 506 -1.74 -19.50 -31.18
CA LEU A 506 -1.90 -19.53 -29.72
C LEU A 506 -2.34 -20.91 -29.22
N VAL A 507 -3.32 -21.54 -29.87
CA VAL A 507 -3.79 -22.89 -29.50
C VAL A 507 -2.68 -23.93 -29.67
N GLU A 508 -1.92 -23.85 -30.77
CA GLU A 508 -0.79 -24.75 -31.01
C GLU A 508 0.31 -24.54 -29.97
N ASN A 509 0.66 -23.28 -29.66
CA ASN A 509 1.62 -22.93 -28.63
C ASN A 509 1.22 -23.45 -27.24
N ILE A 510 -0.06 -23.32 -26.85
CA ILE A 510 -0.54 -23.83 -25.55
C ILE A 510 -0.36 -25.34 -25.45
N LYS A 511 -0.68 -26.08 -26.52
CA LYS A 511 -0.48 -27.53 -26.57
C LYS A 511 1.00 -27.91 -26.47
N ASP A 512 1.87 -27.19 -27.17
CA ASP A 512 3.31 -27.44 -27.14
C ASP A 512 3.93 -27.05 -25.79
N TYR A 513 3.46 -25.96 -25.18
CA TYR A 513 3.85 -25.56 -23.83
C TYR A 513 3.44 -26.63 -22.81
N ASN A 514 2.20 -27.13 -22.87
CA ASN A 514 1.71 -28.19 -21.99
C ASN A 514 2.57 -29.48 -22.08
N LEU A 515 3.09 -29.76 -23.28
CA LEU A 515 3.97 -30.91 -23.53
C LEU A 515 5.46 -30.60 -23.25
N CYS A 516 5.79 -29.40 -22.74
CA CYS A 516 7.16 -28.93 -22.51
C CYS A 516 8.07 -29.05 -23.76
N LYS A 517 7.50 -28.85 -24.96
CA LYS A 517 8.27 -28.88 -26.21
C LYS A 517 9.00 -27.57 -26.43
N ALA A 518 10.15 -27.63 -27.11
CA ALA A 518 10.88 -26.43 -27.50
C ALA A 518 9.97 -25.44 -28.25
N PRO A 519 10.02 -24.13 -27.95
CA PRO A 519 11.00 -23.44 -27.11
C PRO A 519 10.70 -23.46 -25.60
N PHE A 520 9.60 -24.05 -25.16
CA PHE A 520 9.11 -24.00 -23.77
C PHE A 520 9.75 -25.05 -22.85
N ILE A 521 11.06 -24.98 -22.68
CA ILE A 521 11.83 -25.93 -21.86
C ILE A 521 12.37 -25.22 -20.62
N GLY A 522 12.38 -25.91 -19.47
CA GLY A 522 12.91 -25.41 -18.21
C GLY A 522 11.89 -24.62 -17.41
N GLY A 523 12.36 -23.86 -16.42
CA GLY A 523 11.52 -23.02 -15.58
C GLY A 523 12.35 -22.03 -14.76
N MET A 524 11.74 -20.90 -14.40
CA MET A 524 12.30 -19.89 -13.52
C MET A 524 11.31 -19.57 -12.40
N LYS A 525 11.80 -19.01 -11.29
CA LYS A 525 10.94 -18.55 -10.19
C LYS A 525 10.06 -17.39 -10.63
N ASP A 526 10.61 -16.49 -11.45
CA ASP A 526 9.87 -15.39 -12.04
C ASP A 526 9.30 -15.83 -13.39
N GLY A 527 7.97 -15.95 -13.44
CA GLY A 527 7.24 -16.33 -14.64
C GLY A 527 7.46 -15.35 -15.79
N LYS A 528 7.44 -14.05 -15.53
CA LYS A 528 7.68 -13.03 -16.57
C LYS A 528 9.09 -13.16 -17.14
N ALA A 529 10.10 -13.26 -16.27
CA ALA A 529 11.49 -13.42 -16.69
C ALA A 529 11.70 -14.70 -17.53
N TYR A 530 11.00 -15.80 -17.19
CA TYR A 530 11.00 -17.01 -18.01
C TYR A 530 10.53 -16.72 -19.44
N TRP A 531 9.37 -16.09 -19.61
CA TRP A 531 8.82 -15.78 -20.93
C TRP A 531 9.69 -14.80 -21.72
N GLU A 532 10.28 -13.80 -21.05
CA GLU A 532 11.21 -12.85 -21.64
C GLU A 532 12.51 -13.52 -22.13
N SER A 533 13.00 -14.53 -21.40
CA SER A 533 14.23 -15.27 -21.72
C SER A 533 14.13 -16.15 -22.97
N LEU A 534 12.93 -16.48 -23.44
CA LEU A 534 12.74 -17.29 -24.64
C LEU A 534 13.31 -16.57 -25.86
N SER A 535 14.17 -17.23 -26.63
CA SER A 535 14.89 -16.64 -27.77
C SER A 535 14.00 -16.23 -28.94
N VAL A 536 12.76 -16.72 -28.98
CA VAL A 536 11.78 -16.38 -30.02
C VAL A 536 11.15 -15.03 -29.70
N ALA A 537 11.04 -14.16 -30.71
CA ALA A 537 10.40 -12.85 -30.58
C ALA A 537 8.90 -13.01 -30.27
N SER A 538 8.34 -12.11 -29.46
CA SER A 538 6.92 -12.17 -29.04
C SER A 538 5.94 -12.11 -30.21
N ASP A 539 6.31 -11.44 -31.32
CA ASP A 539 5.47 -11.34 -32.53
C ASP A 539 5.38 -12.66 -33.30
N GLN A 540 6.29 -13.61 -33.04
CA GLN A 540 6.30 -14.94 -33.63
C GLN A 540 5.74 -16.02 -32.69
N LEU A 541 5.44 -15.66 -31.44
CA LEU A 541 5.00 -16.58 -30.40
C LEU A 541 3.86 -15.96 -29.59
N PRO A 542 2.61 -16.02 -30.09
CA PRO A 542 1.45 -15.40 -29.44
C PRO A 542 1.29 -15.77 -27.96
N LEU A 543 1.63 -16.99 -27.56
CA LEU A 543 1.59 -17.40 -26.15
C LEU A 543 2.56 -16.61 -25.26
N LYS A 544 3.76 -16.29 -25.75
CA LYS A 544 4.73 -15.45 -25.02
C LYS A 544 4.19 -14.04 -24.80
N LYS A 545 3.57 -13.46 -25.84
CA LYS A 545 2.92 -12.14 -25.73
C LYS A 545 1.79 -12.18 -24.70
N LEU A 546 0.91 -13.18 -24.77
CA LEU A 546 -0.18 -13.38 -23.81
C LEU A 546 0.34 -13.49 -22.37
N ALA A 547 1.35 -14.34 -22.15
CA ALA A 547 1.88 -14.60 -20.82
C ALA A 547 2.53 -13.36 -20.20
N ILE A 548 3.37 -12.65 -20.96
CA ILE A 548 3.97 -11.40 -20.47
C ILE A 548 2.88 -10.40 -20.11
N THR A 549 1.88 -10.17 -20.97
CA THR A 549 0.77 -9.25 -20.68
C THR A 549 0.01 -9.64 -19.40
N ILE A 550 -0.26 -10.93 -19.19
CA ILE A 550 -0.96 -11.40 -17.98
C ILE A 550 -0.09 -11.21 -16.71
N PHE A 551 1.21 -11.48 -16.77
CA PHE A 551 2.12 -11.30 -15.62
C PHE A 551 2.34 -9.83 -15.24
N LEU A 552 2.00 -8.89 -16.12
CA LEU A 552 2.06 -7.45 -15.84
C LEU A 552 0.83 -6.92 -15.09
N ILE A 553 -0.25 -7.72 -15.01
CA ILE A 553 -1.49 -7.32 -14.33
C ILE A 553 -1.28 -7.25 -12.83
N VAL A 554 -1.51 -6.07 -12.25
CA VAL A 554 -1.55 -5.86 -10.81
C VAL A 554 -2.89 -6.34 -10.22
N PRO A 555 -2.88 -7.33 -9.30
CA PRO A 555 -4.09 -7.97 -8.79
C PRO A 555 -4.73 -7.23 -7.59
N SER A 556 -4.10 -6.18 -7.07
CA SER A 556 -4.55 -5.47 -5.87
C SER A 556 -4.52 -3.95 -6.02
N SER A 557 -5.33 -3.25 -5.24
CA SER A 557 -5.33 -1.77 -5.13
C SER A 557 -4.30 -1.23 -4.13
N SER A 558 -3.32 -2.05 -3.74
CA SER A 558 -2.35 -1.73 -2.67
C SER A 558 -1.53 -0.48 -2.95
N ASP A 559 -1.18 -0.20 -4.21
CA ASP A 559 -0.45 1.02 -4.55
C ASP A 559 -1.27 2.29 -4.27
N VAL A 560 -2.60 2.24 -4.41
CA VAL A 560 -3.47 3.37 -4.04
C VAL A 560 -3.53 3.53 -2.53
N LYS A 561 -3.58 2.42 -1.78
CA LYS A 561 -3.51 2.45 -0.30
C LYS A 561 -2.17 2.99 0.18
N GLN A 562 -1.07 2.62 -0.46
CA GLN A 562 0.25 3.14 -0.15
C GLN A 562 0.33 4.65 -0.43
N LEU A 563 -0.24 5.12 -1.54
CA LEU A 563 -0.40 6.54 -1.82
C LEU A 563 -1.14 7.25 -0.68
N PHE A 564 -2.29 6.72 -0.23
CA PHE A 564 -3.05 7.32 0.87
C PHE A 564 -2.29 7.30 2.20
N SER A 565 -1.56 6.23 2.50
CA SER A 565 -0.70 6.17 3.70
C SER A 565 0.41 7.23 3.67
N ASP A 566 1.08 7.38 2.53
CA ASP A 566 2.10 8.42 2.33
C ASP A 566 1.53 9.84 2.48
N LEU A 567 0.32 10.04 1.98
CA LEU A 567 -0.46 11.27 2.05
C LEU A 567 -0.97 11.55 3.47
N GLY A 568 -1.36 10.53 4.24
CA GLY A 568 -1.71 10.63 5.66
C GLY A 568 -0.52 11.15 6.49
N GLY A 569 0.71 10.72 6.16
CA GLY A 569 1.92 11.25 6.77
C GLY A 569 2.19 12.74 6.49
N ILE A 570 1.57 13.30 5.43
CA ILE A 570 1.64 14.73 5.09
C ILE A 570 0.57 15.52 5.86
N GLN A 571 -0.64 14.95 6.01
CA GLN A 571 -1.70 15.53 6.84
C GLN A 571 -1.41 15.32 8.33
N VAL A 572 -0.49 16.12 8.87
CA VAL A 572 -0.28 16.25 10.32
C VAL A 572 -0.92 17.53 10.83
N PRO A 573 -1.31 17.66 12.12
CA PRO A 573 -1.88 18.90 12.66
C PRO A 573 -1.11 20.20 12.32
N LYS A 574 0.20 20.10 12.09
CA LYS A 574 1.07 21.21 11.65
C LYS A 574 0.96 21.57 10.15
N GLN A 575 0.32 20.74 9.34
CA GLN A 575 0.21 20.78 7.87
C GLN A 575 -1.23 20.52 7.35
N ASN A 576 -2.25 20.46 8.22
CA ASN A 576 -3.62 20.03 7.89
C ASN A 576 -4.46 20.95 6.98
N ASN A 577 -3.92 22.02 6.40
CA ASN A 577 -4.69 23.00 5.59
C ASN A 577 -4.23 23.07 4.12
N LEU A 578 -3.75 21.95 3.56
CA LEU A 578 -3.39 21.88 2.15
C LEU A 578 -4.66 21.74 1.29
N ASN A 579 -4.71 22.46 0.17
CA ASN A 579 -5.76 22.23 -0.81
C ASN A 579 -5.48 20.93 -1.58
N ILE A 580 -6.51 20.36 -2.21
CA ILE A 580 -6.41 19.07 -2.90
C ILE A 580 -5.36 19.07 -4.02
N ASN A 581 -5.18 20.19 -4.74
CA ASN A 581 -4.20 20.28 -5.82
C ASN A 581 -2.77 20.19 -5.27
N THR A 582 -2.45 20.94 -4.22
CA THR A 582 -1.15 20.85 -3.54
C THR A 582 -0.93 19.46 -2.95
N PHE A 583 -1.98 18.81 -2.47
CA PHE A 583 -1.92 17.46 -1.94
C PHE A 583 -1.63 16.42 -3.03
N GLU A 584 -2.28 16.55 -4.18
CA GLU A 584 -1.99 15.76 -5.39
C GLU A 584 -0.54 15.93 -5.84
N ASP A 585 -0.08 17.18 -5.96
CA ASP A 585 1.28 17.51 -6.42
C ASP A 585 2.34 16.94 -5.46
N LEU A 586 2.09 16.99 -4.15
CA LEU A 586 2.94 16.35 -3.15
C LEU A 586 2.97 14.83 -3.29
N GLY A 587 1.80 14.20 -3.48
CA GLY A 587 1.68 12.76 -3.71
C GLY A 587 2.46 12.30 -4.95
N LYS A 588 2.28 13.00 -6.07
CA LYS A 588 3.00 12.78 -7.34
C LYS A 588 4.50 12.94 -7.17
N MET A 589 4.94 14.08 -6.64
CA MET A 589 6.36 14.35 -6.42
C MET A 589 7.01 13.32 -5.50
N ARG A 590 6.34 12.90 -4.43
CA ARG A 590 6.86 11.86 -3.53
C ARG A 590 6.95 10.49 -4.21
N CYS A 591 5.99 10.15 -5.06
CA CYS A 591 6.01 8.92 -5.84
C CYS A 591 7.17 8.92 -6.85
N ASN A 592 7.30 9.99 -7.63
CA ASN A 592 8.38 10.18 -8.59
C ASN A 592 9.77 10.18 -7.93
N LEU A 593 9.96 10.88 -6.80
CA LEU A 593 11.24 10.88 -6.09
C LEU A 593 11.62 9.49 -5.58
N ARG A 594 10.64 8.69 -5.13
CA ARG A 594 10.86 7.31 -4.72
C ARG A 594 11.29 6.44 -5.90
N GLN A 595 10.66 6.62 -7.06
CA GLN A 595 11.03 5.94 -8.30
C GLN A 595 12.47 6.25 -8.74
N HIS A 596 12.89 7.51 -8.67
CA HIS A 596 14.29 7.87 -8.92
C HIS A 596 15.24 7.19 -7.94
N HIS A 597 14.94 7.26 -6.64
CA HIS A 597 15.78 6.64 -5.62
C HIS A 597 15.88 5.12 -5.80
N HIS A 598 14.75 4.46 -6.09
CA HIS A 598 14.70 3.04 -6.40
C HIS A 598 15.53 2.71 -7.64
N SER A 599 15.40 3.50 -8.71
CA SER A 599 16.20 3.32 -9.93
C SER A 599 17.71 3.42 -9.67
N GLU A 600 18.13 4.37 -8.85
CA GLU A 600 19.53 4.52 -8.42
C GLU A 600 20.02 3.31 -7.60
N LEU A 601 19.20 2.82 -6.66
CA LEU A 601 19.52 1.63 -5.86
C LEU A 601 19.66 0.38 -6.74
N ARG A 602 18.74 0.19 -7.70
CA ARG A 602 18.78 -0.89 -8.72
C ARG A 602 20.08 -0.83 -9.52
N ALA A 603 20.46 0.35 -9.99
CA ALA A 603 21.70 0.57 -10.72
C ALA A 603 22.96 0.26 -9.87
N GLN A 604 22.89 0.44 -8.55
CA GLN A 604 23.94 0.08 -7.60
C GLN A 604 23.91 -1.41 -7.19
N GLY A 605 22.99 -2.22 -7.72
CA GLY A 605 22.80 -3.62 -7.34
C GLY A 605 22.25 -3.80 -5.92
N LYS A 606 21.69 -2.75 -5.31
CA LYS A 606 21.06 -2.80 -3.98
C LYS A 606 19.62 -3.28 -4.12
N SER A 607 19.18 -4.12 -3.19
CA SER A 607 17.79 -4.54 -3.12
C SER A 607 16.90 -3.38 -2.67
N ILE A 608 15.82 -3.15 -3.42
CA ILE A 608 14.79 -2.14 -3.16
C ILE A 608 13.61 -2.73 -2.39
N ARG A 609 13.58 -4.06 -2.25
CA ARG A 609 12.54 -4.74 -1.49
C ARG A 609 12.52 -4.15 -0.08
N CYS A 610 11.41 -3.52 0.28
CA CYS A 610 11.18 -3.15 1.67
C CYS A 610 11.34 -4.42 2.49
N LYS A 611 12.41 -4.50 3.29
CA LYS A 611 12.54 -5.52 4.31
C LYS A 611 11.65 -5.09 5.47
N HIS A 612 10.32 -5.11 5.28
CA HIS A 612 9.42 -5.26 6.42
C HIS A 612 9.80 -6.61 7.03
N GLY A 613 10.60 -6.58 8.10
CA GLY A 613 11.49 -7.68 8.53
C GLY A 613 10.79 -8.94 9.04
N HIS A 614 9.54 -9.18 8.66
CA HIS A 614 8.62 -10.10 9.32
C HIS A 614 7.42 -10.52 8.47
N MET A 615 7.21 -9.93 7.28
CA MET A 615 6.04 -10.27 6.45
C MET A 615 6.42 -10.71 5.02
N HIS A 616 7.61 -10.34 4.54
CA HIS A 616 8.11 -10.90 3.29
C HIS A 616 8.88 -12.19 3.58
N THR A 617 8.21 -13.31 3.37
CA THR A 617 8.84 -14.65 3.41
C THR A 617 9.80 -14.88 2.23
N LYS A 618 9.77 -14.02 1.21
CA LYS A 618 10.58 -14.14 0.00
C LYS A 618 11.88 -13.33 0.11
N THR A 619 13.02 -13.97 -0.16
CA THR A 619 14.34 -13.31 -0.28
C THR A 619 14.72 -12.96 -1.72
N SER A 620 14.06 -13.56 -2.72
CA SER A 620 14.27 -13.32 -4.16
C SER A 620 12.97 -13.03 -4.92
N PRO A 621 13.03 -12.40 -6.11
CA PRO A 621 11.87 -12.25 -7.00
C PRO A 621 11.26 -13.57 -7.46
N GLY A 622 10.01 -13.48 -7.90
CA GLY A 622 9.23 -14.62 -8.41
C GLY A 622 8.41 -15.36 -7.35
N ILE A 623 7.85 -16.49 -7.76
CA ILE A 623 6.95 -17.30 -6.95
C ILE A 623 7.69 -17.90 -5.75
N ASN A 624 6.98 -18.12 -4.65
CA ASN A 624 7.57 -18.71 -3.46
C ASN A 624 7.85 -20.19 -3.72
N THR A 625 9.10 -20.54 -4.06
CA THR A 625 9.45 -21.94 -4.32
C THR A 625 9.38 -22.80 -3.08
N ALA A 626 9.46 -22.25 -1.85
CA ALA A 626 9.23 -23.06 -0.66
C ALA A 626 7.80 -23.60 -0.64
N ILE A 627 6.82 -22.78 -1.05
CA ILE A 627 5.43 -23.23 -1.25
C ILE A 627 5.40 -24.34 -2.31
N VAL A 628 6.11 -24.18 -3.42
CA VAL A 628 6.15 -25.17 -4.52
C VAL A 628 6.97 -26.43 -4.20
N GLU A 629 7.96 -26.36 -3.30
CA GLU A 629 8.97 -27.42 -3.05
C GLU A 629 8.69 -28.27 -1.81
N GLU A 630 8.15 -27.70 -0.73
CA GLU A 630 7.81 -28.41 0.51
C GLU A 630 6.57 -27.80 1.19
N GLY A 631 5.63 -28.65 1.62
CA GLY A 631 4.51 -28.31 2.50
C GLY A 631 4.96 -27.90 3.91
N SER A 632 5.80 -26.88 4.01
CA SER A 632 6.36 -26.41 5.27
C SER A 632 5.36 -25.50 5.98
N VAL A 633 4.68 -26.11 6.94
CA VAL A 633 4.26 -25.43 8.17
C VAL A 633 5.55 -25.13 8.93
N THR A 634 6.24 -24.05 8.58
CA THR A 634 7.10 -23.40 9.56
C THR A 634 6.18 -22.57 10.43
N GLU A 635 5.94 -23.02 11.66
CA GLU A 635 5.49 -22.15 12.75
C GLU A 635 6.46 -20.97 12.80
N SER A 636 6.05 -19.86 12.20
CA SER A 636 6.73 -18.58 12.38
C SER A 636 6.30 -18.05 13.74
N ASP A 637 6.88 -18.61 14.79
CA ASP A 637 6.71 -18.18 16.18
C ASP A 637 7.38 -16.83 16.49
N ASN A 638 7.93 -16.16 15.48
CA ASN A 638 8.43 -14.80 15.59
C ASN A 638 7.55 -13.83 14.81
N TRP A 639 6.32 -13.65 15.28
CA TRP A 639 5.54 -12.49 14.89
C TRP A 639 6.24 -11.22 15.37
N GLN A 640 6.74 -10.46 14.41
CA GLN A 640 7.41 -9.19 14.65
C GLN A 640 6.77 -8.11 13.79
N GLY A 641 5.43 -8.00 13.77
CA GLY A 641 4.68 -7.11 12.86
C GLY A 641 5.11 -5.64 12.73
N LEU A 642 4.98 -5.13 11.51
CA LEU A 642 4.66 -3.73 11.23
C LEU A 642 3.95 -3.72 9.87
N LEU A 643 2.62 -3.71 9.94
CA LEU A 643 1.83 -2.96 8.97
C LEU A 643 1.53 -1.65 9.66
N GLU A 644 1.88 -0.54 9.04
CA GLU A 644 1.46 0.76 9.54
C GLU A 644 -0.06 0.81 9.45
N VAL A 645 -0.69 0.87 10.62
CA VAL A 645 -2.12 1.00 10.81
C VAL A 645 -2.32 2.35 11.47
N ASP A 646 -3.19 3.17 10.90
CA ASP A 646 -3.52 4.50 11.43
C ASP A 646 -3.90 4.42 12.92
N GLU A 647 -3.43 5.37 13.72
CA GLU A 647 -3.38 5.28 15.19
C GLU A 647 -4.73 5.53 15.91
N GLU A 648 -5.86 5.04 15.40
CA GLU A 648 -7.16 5.20 16.07
C GLU A 648 -7.37 4.14 17.18
N GLN A 649 -8.00 4.56 18.29
CA GLN A 649 -8.42 3.63 19.35
C GLN A 649 -9.74 3.02 18.91
N VAL A 650 -9.75 1.72 18.64
CA VAL A 650 -10.98 1.01 18.26
C VAL A 650 -11.68 0.48 19.51
N GLU A 651 -12.96 0.79 19.63
CA GLU A 651 -13.85 0.31 20.68
C GLU A 651 -14.55 -0.99 20.28
N GLU A 652 -15.26 -1.60 21.23
CA GLU A 652 -16.02 -2.84 20.97
C GLU A 652 -17.20 -2.59 20.01
N GLU A 653 -17.82 -1.42 20.10
CA GLU A 653 -18.94 -0.99 19.24
C GLU A 653 -18.52 -0.90 17.76
N ASP A 654 -17.33 -0.37 17.51
CA ASP A 654 -16.70 -0.26 16.19
C ASP A 654 -16.49 -1.63 15.52
N VAL A 655 -16.06 -2.62 16.30
CA VAL A 655 -15.88 -4.00 15.83
C VAL A 655 -17.22 -4.64 15.49
N GLU A 656 -18.24 -4.44 16.33
CA GLU A 656 -19.59 -4.95 16.08
C GLU A 656 -20.18 -4.32 14.81
N ALA A 657 -20.04 -3.00 14.63
CA ALA A 657 -20.46 -2.28 13.43
C ALA A 657 -19.78 -2.81 12.16
N SER A 658 -18.50 -3.17 12.26
CA SER A 658 -17.74 -3.79 11.16
C SER A 658 -18.31 -5.15 10.76
N PHE A 659 -18.67 -5.98 11.75
CA PHE A 659 -19.31 -7.28 11.50
C PHE A 659 -20.70 -7.11 10.87
N ASP A 660 -21.51 -6.18 11.37
CA ASP A 660 -22.84 -5.87 10.81
C ASP A 660 -22.76 -5.38 9.37
N SER A 661 -21.75 -4.58 9.03
CA SER A 661 -21.51 -4.13 7.66
C SER A 661 -21.18 -5.31 6.74
N LEU A 662 -20.30 -6.22 7.20
CA LEU A 662 -19.92 -7.41 6.45
C LEU A 662 -21.11 -8.36 6.23
N GLU A 663 -21.94 -8.60 7.25
CA GLU A 663 -23.14 -9.44 7.12
C GLU A 663 -24.08 -8.92 6.02
N LYS A 664 -24.31 -7.59 5.97
CA LYS A 664 -25.11 -6.94 4.92
C LYS A 664 -24.49 -7.10 3.53
N GLU A 665 -23.17 -6.95 3.41
CA GLU A 665 -22.48 -7.16 2.13
C GLU A 665 -22.65 -8.60 1.64
N ILE A 666 -22.55 -9.58 2.53
CA ILE A 666 -22.72 -11.01 2.21
C ILE A 666 -24.16 -11.31 1.79
N GLU A 667 -25.16 -10.73 2.44
CA GLU A 667 -26.57 -10.86 2.04
C GLU A 667 -26.80 -10.34 0.63
N VAL A 668 -26.29 -9.14 0.32
CA VAL A 668 -26.38 -8.57 -1.03
C VAL A 668 -25.68 -9.45 -2.07
N GLU A 669 -24.52 -10.02 -1.73
CA GLU A 669 -23.83 -10.96 -2.61
C GLU A 669 -24.64 -12.24 -2.85
N LYS A 670 -25.24 -12.82 -1.81
CA LYS A 670 -26.12 -14.01 -1.94
C LYS A 670 -27.31 -13.74 -2.85
N ASP A 671 -27.95 -12.58 -2.70
CA ASP A 671 -29.07 -12.15 -3.56
C ASP A 671 -28.66 -12.03 -5.04
N ILE A 672 -27.42 -11.64 -5.32
CA ILE A 672 -26.88 -11.59 -6.69
C ILE A 672 -26.64 -13.01 -7.21
N GLU A 673 -26.12 -13.92 -6.39
CA GLU A 673 -25.86 -15.31 -6.77
C GLU A 673 -27.15 -16.08 -7.09
N LEU A 674 -28.18 -15.91 -6.27
CA LEU A 674 -29.51 -16.48 -6.51
C LEU A 674 -30.09 -16.04 -7.86
N LYS A 675 -29.85 -14.77 -8.25
CA LYS A 675 -30.28 -14.24 -9.56
C LYS A 675 -29.47 -14.78 -10.73
N LEU A 676 -28.28 -15.33 -10.49
CA LEU A 676 -27.37 -15.87 -11.50
C LEU A 676 -27.37 -17.40 -11.56
N GLU A 677 -28.18 -18.08 -10.74
CA GLU A 677 -28.28 -19.56 -10.65
C GLU A 677 -26.94 -20.25 -10.29
N LEU A 678 -26.05 -19.57 -9.55
CA LEU A 678 -24.69 -20.06 -9.26
C LEU A 678 -24.55 -20.88 -7.95
N GLU A 679 -25.62 -21.06 -7.17
CA GLU A 679 -25.54 -21.72 -5.84
C GLU A 679 -25.16 -23.21 -5.91
N GLU A 680 -25.69 -23.97 -6.87
CA GLU A 680 -25.38 -25.40 -7.01
C GLU A 680 -23.90 -25.62 -7.35
N GLU A 681 -23.29 -24.72 -8.12
CA GLU A 681 -21.85 -24.74 -8.43
C GLU A 681 -20.97 -24.31 -7.25
N LEU A 682 -21.48 -23.70 -6.18
CA LEU A 682 -20.69 -23.23 -5.02
C LEU A 682 -20.79 -24.16 -3.79
N ALA A 683 -21.74 -25.10 -3.77
CA ALA A 683 -22.03 -25.96 -2.62
C ALA A 683 -21.08 -27.17 -2.42
N THR A 684 -20.29 -27.53 -3.43
CA THR A 684 -19.36 -28.68 -3.38
C THR A 684 -17.99 -28.30 -2.80
N LEU A 685 -17.41 -29.10 -1.89
CA LEU A 685 -16.13 -28.83 -1.21
C LEU A 685 -14.87 -29.24 -2.02
N ASP A 686 -14.94 -29.21 -3.35
CA ASP A 686 -13.94 -29.79 -4.25
C ASP A 686 -12.52 -29.20 -4.11
N ILE A 687 -12.38 -27.93 -3.76
CA ILE A 687 -11.07 -27.28 -3.60
C ILE A 687 -10.41 -27.76 -2.32
N VAL A 688 -11.14 -27.72 -1.21
CA VAL A 688 -10.62 -28.16 0.10
C VAL A 688 -10.42 -29.68 0.09
N GLU A 689 -11.23 -30.45 -0.65
CA GLU A 689 -11.04 -31.88 -0.86
C GLU A 689 -9.88 -32.22 -1.82
N GLY A 690 -9.22 -31.23 -2.43
CA GLY A 690 -8.10 -31.45 -3.34
C GLY A 690 -8.49 -32.04 -4.71
N LYS A 691 -9.76 -31.87 -5.12
CA LYS A 691 -10.28 -32.34 -6.41
C LYS A 691 -10.03 -31.35 -7.55
N LEU A 692 -10.08 -30.04 -7.28
CA LEU A 692 -9.85 -29.01 -8.32
C LEU A 692 -8.36 -28.74 -8.56
N TYR A 693 -7.55 -28.91 -7.52
CA TYR A 693 -6.09 -28.77 -7.55
C TYR A 693 -5.50 -29.97 -6.83
N ASP A 694 -4.71 -30.78 -7.52
CA ASP A 694 -4.08 -31.93 -6.89
C ASP A 694 -2.97 -31.46 -5.94
N PHE A 695 -3.23 -31.61 -4.64
CA PHE A 695 -2.24 -31.30 -3.59
C PHE A 695 -1.03 -32.23 -3.61
N SER A 696 -1.09 -33.36 -4.30
CA SER A 696 0.03 -34.28 -4.51
C SER A 696 1.06 -33.71 -5.50
N ASP A 697 0.63 -32.87 -6.45
CA ASP A 697 1.52 -32.25 -7.44
C ASP A 697 2.47 -31.22 -6.84
N PHE A 698 2.11 -30.64 -5.68
CA PHE A 698 3.01 -29.86 -4.82
C PHE A 698 4.25 -30.66 -4.36
N MET A 699 4.15 -31.98 -4.24
CA MET A 699 5.24 -32.86 -3.76
C MET A 699 6.17 -33.31 -4.89
N SER A 700 5.80 -33.10 -6.16
CA SER A 700 6.52 -33.63 -7.33
C SER A 700 7.76 -32.80 -7.73
N SER A 701 8.03 -31.70 -7.02
CA SER A 701 9.14 -30.77 -7.28
C SER A 701 10.54 -31.41 -7.20
N LYS A 702 10.68 -32.58 -6.57
CA LYS A 702 11.93 -33.37 -6.56
C LYS A 702 12.44 -33.78 -7.95
N ARG A 703 11.67 -33.58 -9.04
CA ARG A 703 12.15 -33.77 -10.42
C ARG A 703 13.01 -32.62 -10.97
N TRP A 704 12.90 -31.40 -10.43
CA TRP A 704 13.57 -30.21 -10.99
C TRP A 704 15.05 -30.11 -10.62
N THR A 705 15.48 -30.73 -9.51
CA THR A 705 16.88 -30.71 -9.06
C THR A 705 17.81 -31.62 -9.86
N ARG A 706 17.29 -32.63 -10.58
CA ARG A 706 18.12 -33.53 -11.40
C ARG A 706 18.66 -32.87 -12.67
N GLY A 707 18.07 -31.77 -13.14
CA GLY A 707 18.59 -30.97 -14.25
C GLY A 707 19.71 -29.99 -13.85
N TRP A 708 19.79 -29.62 -12.56
CA TRP A 708 20.76 -28.66 -12.06
C TRP A 708 22.12 -29.32 -11.73
N SER A 709 22.15 -30.58 -11.29
CA SER A 709 23.43 -31.24 -10.96
C SER A 709 24.25 -31.67 -12.19
N LEU A 710 23.59 -31.93 -13.33
CA LEU A 710 24.27 -32.35 -14.57
C LEU A 710 24.94 -31.18 -15.33
N ARG A 711 24.48 -29.94 -15.16
CA ARG A 711 25.19 -28.75 -15.71
C ARG A 711 26.37 -28.32 -14.84
N ALA A 712 26.27 -28.43 -13.51
CA ALA A 712 27.37 -28.08 -12.61
C ALA A 712 28.60 -29.02 -12.77
N SER A 713 28.41 -30.27 -13.20
CA SER A 713 29.52 -31.20 -13.49
C SER A 713 30.12 -31.04 -14.89
N MET A 714 29.39 -30.52 -15.89
CA MET A 714 29.96 -30.29 -17.23
C MET A 714 30.75 -28.98 -17.34
N THR A 715 30.47 -27.97 -16.50
CA THR A 715 31.24 -26.70 -16.50
C THR A 715 32.58 -26.81 -15.73
N ARG A 716 32.82 -27.92 -15.01
CA ARG A 716 34.12 -28.23 -14.37
C ARG A 716 35.08 -29.07 -15.22
N LEU A 717 34.70 -29.40 -16.45
CA LEU A 717 35.53 -30.16 -17.40
C LEU A 717 35.92 -29.35 -18.65
N MET A 718 35.64 -28.04 -18.67
CA MET A 718 36.06 -27.11 -19.72
C MET A 718 36.56 -25.74 -19.21
N PHE A 719 37.12 -25.69 -18.01
CA PHE A 719 38.02 -24.62 -17.56
C PHE A 719 39.10 -25.17 -16.64
#